data_AF-A0A7X8QXD9-F1
#
_entry.id   AF-A0A7X8QXD9-F1
#
_cell.length_a   1.000
_cell.length_b   1.000
_cell.length_c   1.000
_cell.angle_alpha   90.00
_cell.angle_beta   90.00
_cell.angle_gamma   90.00
#
_symmetry.space_group_name_H-M   'P 1'
#
loop_
_entity.id
_entity.type
_entity.pdbx_description
1 polymer ?
#
loop_
_entity_poly.entity_id
_entity_poly.type
_entity_poly.pdbx_seq_one_letter_code
_entity_poly.pdbx_strand_id
1 'polypeptide(L)'
;MITRFLFAAVLLVSPSCVLPQDGAVVSDVQVSASAPDSVSVMRELLSGAPSRGWRAPDKPFTFRTLSGLSAVAQGRGLEGFYFSKTYLEDKLGAELFSHHDGDYFGYADYLLMRRADFTYSGRQMLQAVKGKDDFAKRNSGLNTVLGAYVSKLQKDLMDVSPSKWAYTARIYEIFPRAYNLAGRRGLKSGAKTVFFRDFSGQDFAAIKAMGFDTVWPMGIYPVGLRGRSGTAGGSVYSIRDPEHINPELGGDEAFRVFVDRAHAAGLKVIVDFVPNHSSMDSVLLEEDTDYYISSPVPGGKPDPAPPGSFSYKGKNGWLWVKNGGYDCMGDTLCTWNDVAQFDYSNPKLRRRQTDIVVGLARRFKVDGFRVDMAYQLLNPVFARNWNVPMPQEEFLSSLIKAVREVNPSAAFIAEAYDNQDQLSSAGFDLIYNKSEWGRPEGNAGWYDSMAKPTAIDVAAALERASFLSWRRGGAGGLNFFINHDEPSARKVFGPRLPAVAAATMFLPGAFLFYNGAEIGFDAAVPGEEKTLPFSVPVRIDWNGGDRAGRELFDRLFADTAKLREYLGDCYMRPLPQPELHGWAGYVLYSRDFPRRKKAVLFNYSSGPVKADLGPDGLAGFRYSAMLETGGYRLLDPYEQTGGK
;
A
#
# COMPACT_ATOMS: atom_id res chain seq x y z
N MET A 1 -5.67 16.28 20.32
CA MET A 1 -4.55 17.15 19.89
C MET A 1 -3.30 17.04 20.77
N ILE A 2 -3.41 16.81 22.09
CA ILE A 2 -2.25 16.70 23.00
C ILE A 2 -1.47 15.37 22.86
N THR A 3 -2.07 14.31 22.31
CA THR A 3 -1.42 13.00 22.08
C THR A 3 -0.39 12.99 20.94
N ARG A 4 -0.50 13.88 19.95
CA ARG A 4 0.51 14.04 18.88
C ARG A 4 1.83 14.64 19.40
N PHE A 5 1.78 15.40 20.51
CA PHE A 5 2.90 16.22 20.97
C PHE A 5 3.93 15.47 21.83
N LEU A 6 3.52 14.41 22.52
CA LEU A 6 4.41 13.74 23.49
C LEU A 6 5.32 12.69 22.87
N PHE A 7 4.96 12.09 21.73
CA PHE A 7 5.88 11.21 21.00
C PHE A 7 6.97 12.00 20.26
N ALA A 8 6.68 13.23 19.82
CA ALA A 8 7.63 14.07 19.10
C ALA A 8 8.77 14.62 19.98
N ALA A 9 8.50 14.92 21.26
CA ALA A 9 9.51 15.45 22.18
C ALA A 9 10.52 14.39 22.66
N VAL A 10 10.16 13.11 22.60
CA VAL A 10 11.02 11.98 23.03
C VAL A 10 11.90 11.45 21.88
N LEU A 11 11.71 11.94 20.65
CA LEU A 11 12.53 11.61 19.47
C LEU A 11 14.00 12.08 19.57
N LEU A 12 14.39 12.80 20.62
CA LEU A 12 15.64 13.57 20.70
C LEU A 12 16.81 12.88 21.42
N VAL A 13 16.66 11.64 21.94
CA VAL A 13 17.68 11.08 22.85
C VAL A 13 17.89 9.56 22.68
N SER A 14 18.47 9.09 21.58
CA SER A 14 19.35 7.90 21.58
C SER A 14 20.01 7.65 20.21
N PRO A 15 21.35 7.46 20.13
CA PRO A 15 22.07 7.21 18.88
C PRO A 15 22.07 5.74 18.42
N SER A 16 21.42 4.82 19.14
CA SER A 16 21.47 3.39 18.84
C SER A 16 20.07 2.90 18.52
N CYS A 17 19.72 2.82 17.24
CA CYS A 17 18.50 2.15 16.79
C CYS A 17 18.82 0.75 16.26
N VAL A 18 18.54 -0.27 17.03
CA VAL A 18 18.68 -1.68 16.65
C VAL A 18 17.26 -2.27 16.55
N LEU A 19 16.71 -2.41 15.33
CA LEU A 19 15.55 -3.30 15.15
C LEU A 19 15.93 -4.69 15.70
N PRO A 20 14.94 -5.45 16.18
CA PRO A 20 15.14 -6.80 16.67
C PRO A 20 16.12 -7.54 15.77
N GLN A 21 17.25 -7.94 16.35
CA GLN A 21 18.18 -8.81 15.65
C GLN A 21 17.38 -10.04 15.20
N ASP A 22 17.66 -10.55 14.01
CA ASP A 22 17.26 -11.91 13.67
C ASP A 22 17.78 -12.76 14.82
N GLY A 23 16.87 -13.12 15.74
CA GLY A 23 17.22 -13.83 16.94
C GLY A 23 17.98 -15.08 16.52
N ALA A 24 18.99 -15.45 17.29
CA ALA A 24 19.69 -16.72 17.10
C ALA A 24 18.68 -17.79 16.65
N VAL A 25 18.95 -18.42 15.50
CA VAL A 25 18.09 -19.45 14.93
C VAL A 25 17.86 -20.48 16.04
N VAL A 26 16.71 -20.42 16.70
CA VAL A 26 16.31 -21.49 17.58
C VAL A 26 15.95 -22.62 16.63
N SER A 27 16.87 -23.56 16.47
CA SER A 27 16.72 -24.78 15.67
C SER A 27 15.48 -25.60 16.03
N ASP A 28 14.85 -25.27 17.16
CA ASP A 28 13.76 -26.04 17.77
C ASP A 28 12.35 -25.51 17.40
N VAL A 29 12.23 -24.43 16.61
CA VAL A 29 10.91 -24.01 16.10
C VAL A 29 10.51 -24.90 14.92
N GLN A 30 9.90 -26.05 15.24
CA GLN A 30 9.33 -26.95 14.24
C GLN A 30 8.02 -26.38 13.69
N VAL A 31 8.09 -25.77 12.51
CA VAL A 31 6.91 -25.50 11.67
C VAL A 31 6.86 -26.58 10.60
N SER A 32 5.98 -27.57 10.75
CA SER A 32 5.70 -28.51 9.67
C SER A 32 4.82 -27.81 8.63
N ALA A 33 5.40 -27.45 7.49
CA ALA A 33 4.73 -26.74 6.40
C ALA A 33 3.78 -27.63 5.56
N SER A 34 3.49 -28.87 5.99
CA SER A 34 2.82 -29.89 5.16
C SER A 34 1.28 -29.78 5.08
N ALA A 35 0.66 -28.73 5.63
CA ALA A 35 -0.79 -28.56 5.62
C ALA A 35 -1.24 -27.42 4.68
N PRO A 36 -2.27 -27.61 3.84
CA PRO A 36 -2.82 -26.59 2.92
C PRO A 36 -3.25 -25.28 3.61
N ASP A 37 -3.66 -25.33 4.88
CA ASP A 37 -4.10 -24.17 5.67
C ASP A 37 -2.95 -23.35 6.29
N SER A 38 -1.69 -23.72 6.04
CA SER A 38 -0.53 -23.08 6.68
C SER A 38 -0.36 -21.60 6.30
N VAL A 39 -0.58 -21.21 5.04
CA VAL A 39 -0.45 -19.81 4.58
C VAL A 39 -1.43 -18.89 5.28
N SER A 40 -2.71 -19.26 5.34
CA SER A 40 -3.74 -18.45 6.00
C SER A 40 -3.46 -18.34 7.49
N VAL A 41 -3.12 -19.46 8.17
CA VAL A 41 -2.82 -19.43 9.61
C VAL A 41 -1.55 -18.60 9.90
N MET A 42 -0.51 -18.69 9.07
CA MET A 42 0.68 -17.84 9.22
C MET A 42 0.33 -16.36 9.07
N ARG A 43 -0.48 -15.99 8.08
CA ARG A 43 -0.97 -14.62 7.92
C ARG A 43 -1.82 -14.18 9.11
N GLU A 44 -2.72 -15.03 9.61
CA GLU A 44 -3.54 -14.77 10.81
C GLU A 44 -2.68 -14.41 12.02
N LEU A 45 -1.68 -15.24 12.34
CA LEU A 45 -0.80 -15.03 13.49
C LEU A 45 0.08 -13.78 13.33
N LEU A 46 0.64 -13.58 12.14
CA LEU A 46 1.56 -12.48 11.87
C LEU A 46 0.84 -11.13 11.78
N SER A 47 -0.27 -11.05 11.03
CA SER A 47 -0.97 -9.79 10.73
C SER A 47 -2.15 -9.49 11.66
N GLY A 48 -2.76 -10.52 12.27
CA GLY A 48 -4.00 -10.40 13.02
C GLY A 48 -5.26 -10.58 12.17
N ALA A 49 -5.17 -11.28 11.02
CA ALA A 49 -6.31 -11.59 10.18
C ALA A 49 -7.41 -12.37 10.94
N PRO A 50 -8.70 -11.98 10.87
CA PRO A 50 -9.78 -12.74 11.51
C PRO A 50 -10.05 -14.06 10.79
N SER A 51 -10.40 -15.12 11.54
CA SER A 51 -10.75 -16.43 10.97
C SER A 51 -11.91 -17.12 11.67
N ARG A 52 -12.45 -18.18 11.06
CA ARG A 52 -13.60 -18.90 11.61
C ARG A 52 -13.19 -19.63 12.90
N GLY A 53 -13.79 -19.25 14.02
CA GLY A 53 -13.56 -19.85 15.33
C GLY A 53 -12.33 -19.34 16.10
N TRP A 54 -11.65 -18.30 15.60
CA TRP A 54 -10.64 -17.56 16.36
C TRP A 54 -10.79 -16.07 16.08
N ARG A 55 -10.83 -15.28 17.16
CA ARG A 55 -10.96 -13.82 17.06
C ARG A 55 -9.60 -13.23 17.41
N ALA A 56 -8.98 -12.53 16.47
CA ALA A 56 -7.82 -11.70 16.76
C ALA A 56 -8.20 -10.60 17.78
N PRO A 57 -7.23 -9.98 18.47
CA PRO A 57 -7.52 -8.86 19.36
C PRO A 57 -8.32 -7.78 18.63
N ASP A 58 -9.36 -7.24 19.28
CA ASP A 58 -10.19 -6.18 18.68
C ASP A 58 -9.38 -4.90 18.42
N LYS A 59 -8.28 -4.69 19.14
CA LYS A 59 -7.34 -3.57 19.00
C LYS A 59 -5.88 -4.03 19.13
N PRO A 60 -4.92 -3.31 18.51
CA PRO A 60 -3.51 -3.58 18.75
C PRO A 60 -3.13 -3.32 20.21
N PHE A 61 -2.03 -3.93 20.66
CA PHE A 61 -1.48 -3.69 22.00
C PHE A 61 -1.15 -2.21 22.21
N THR A 62 -1.41 -1.66 23.40
CA THR A 62 -1.06 -0.29 23.76
C THR A 62 0.07 -0.29 24.78
N PHE A 63 1.25 0.13 24.36
CA PHE A 63 2.40 0.39 25.22
C PHE A 63 2.16 1.67 25.99
N ARG A 64 2.42 1.65 27.30
CA ARG A 64 2.33 2.82 28.17
C ARG A 64 3.57 2.92 29.04
N THR A 65 4.02 4.13 29.34
CA THR A 65 5.01 4.36 30.40
C THR A 65 4.30 4.78 31.69
N LEU A 66 4.98 4.66 32.83
CA LEU A 66 4.47 5.17 34.11
C LEU A 66 4.27 6.70 34.10
N SER A 67 4.99 7.42 33.24
CA SER A 67 4.84 8.87 33.02
C SER A 67 3.62 9.24 32.15
N GLY A 68 2.86 8.26 31.66
CA GLY A 68 1.64 8.48 30.88
C GLY A 68 1.87 8.62 29.36
N LEU A 69 3.08 8.36 28.85
CA LEU A 69 3.30 8.23 27.41
C LEU A 69 2.61 6.95 26.93
N SER A 70 2.00 6.97 25.74
CA SER A 70 1.37 5.78 25.17
C SER A 70 1.57 5.68 23.67
N ALA A 71 1.86 4.47 23.19
CA ALA A 71 1.90 4.12 21.76
C ALA A 71 1.10 2.86 21.49
N VAL A 72 0.42 2.82 20.36
CA VAL A 72 -0.29 1.65 19.86
C VAL A 72 0.63 0.86 18.92
N ALA A 73 0.59 -0.47 19.02
CA ALA A 73 1.33 -1.34 18.12
C ALA A 73 0.96 -1.08 16.65
N GLN A 74 1.93 -1.23 15.75
CA GLN A 74 1.78 -1.02 14.30
C GLN A 74 0.89 -2.09 13.62
N GLY A 75 0.36 -3.04 14.39
CA GLY A 75 -0.53 -4.10 13.91
C GLY A 75 -1.05 -4.95 15.08
N ARG A 76 -2.13 -5.69 14.84
CA ARG A 76 -2.81 -6.53 15.85
C ARG A 76 -2.19 -7.92 16.01
N GLY A 77 -1.43 -8.39 15.03
CA GLY A 77 -0.73 -9.66 15.07
C GLY A 77 0.67 -9.58 15.68
N LEU A 78 1.38 -10.71 15.63
CA LEU A 78 2.72 -10.85 16.19
C LEU A 78 3.73 -9.87 15.59
N GLU A 79 3.63 -9.55 14.29
CA GLU A 79 4.54 -8.61 13.63
C GLU A 79 4.43 -7.23 14.25
N GLY A 80 3.20 -6.71 14.35
CA GLY A 80 2.95 -5.37 14.90
C GLY A 80 3.36 -5.28 16.35
N PHE A 81 3.03 -6.30 17.16
CA PHE A 81 3.40 -6.33 18.56
C PHE A 81 4.91 -6.41 18.77
N TYR A 82 5.57 -7.38 18.14
CA TYR A 82 7.00 -7.59 18.30
C TYR A 82 7.82 -6.40 17.83
N PHE A 83 7.50 -5.87 16.64
CA PHE A 83 8.19 -4.72 16.07
C PHE A 83 8.05 -3.51 16.97
N SER A 84 6.82 -3.14 17.36
CA SER A 84 6.60 -1.96 18.20
C SER A 84 7.22 -2.11 19.60
N LYS A 85 7.13 -3.30 20.20
CA LYS A 85 7.73 -3.58 21.51
C LYS A 85 9.25 -3.35 21.48
N THR A 86 9.94 -4.06 20.60
CA THR A 86 11.40 -3.99 20.54
C THR A 86 11.90 -2.63 20.10
N TYR A 87 11.17 -1.97 19.19
CA TYR A 87 11.45 -0.60 18.79
C TYR A 87 11.36 0.41 19.94
N LEU A 88 10.28 0.35 20.74
CA LEU A 88 10.08 1.26 21.86
C LEU A 88 11.07 0.99 23.00
N GLU A 89 11.39 -0.27 23.28
CA GLU A 89 12.37 -0.64 24.30
C GLU A 89 13.79 -0.20 23.94
N ASP A 90 14.17 -0.30 22.67
CA ASP A 90 15.46 0.15 22.16
C ASP A 90 15.57 1.68 22.20
N LYS A 91 14.48 2.40 21.85
CA LYS A 91 14.45 3.86 21.90
C LYS A 91 14.39 4.44 23.31
N LEU A 92 13.59 3.86 24.20
CA LEU A 92 13.22 4.49 25.48
C LEU A 92 13.80 3.76 26.70
N GLY A 93 14.29 2.54 26.51
CA GLY A 93 14.72 1.64 27.58
C GLY A 93 13.59 0.72 28.04
N ALA A 94 13.89 -0.58 28.14
CA ALA A 94 12.92 -1.60 28.51
C ALA A 94 12.31 -1.43 29.91
N GLU A 95 13.09 -0.89 30.86
CA GLU A 95 12.65 -0.72 32.25
C GLU A 95 11.43 0.21 32.39
N LEU A 96 11.25 1.17 31.48
CA LEU A 96 10.07 2.05 31.46
C LEU A 96 8.76 1.28 31.21
N PHE A 97 8.87 0.07 30.68
CA PHE A 97 7.75 -0.81 30.36
C PHE A 97 7.66 -2.04 31.26
N SER A 98 8.44 -2.10 32.34
CA SER A 98 8.46 -3.25 33.27
C SER A 98 7.09 -3.61 33.86
N HIS A 99 6.19 -2.63 34.01
CA HIS A 99 4.81 -2.87 34.46
C HIS A 99 3.93 -3.60 33.43
N HIS A 100 4.32 -3.65 32.15
CA HIS A 100 3.65 -4.44 31.11
C HIS A 100 4.11 -5.90 31.09
N ASP A 101 5.02 -6.34 31.96
CA ASP A 101 5.60 -7.70 31.90
C ASP A 101 4.51 -8.78 31.79
N GLY A 102 3.53 -8.77 32.71
CA GLY A 102 2.39 -9.70 32.64
C GLY A 102 1.53 -9.56 31.37
N ASP A 103 1.27 -8.32 30.94
CA ASP A 103 0.45 -8.00 29.77
C ASP A 103 1.12 -8.45 28.47
N TYR A 104 2.44 -8.35 28.37
CA TYR A 104 3.21 -8.82 27.23
C TYR A 104 3.09 -10.33 27.04
N PHE A 105 3.27 -11.10 28.11
CA PHE A 105 3.09 -12.55 28.05
C PHE A 105 1.64 -12.92 27.77
N GLY A 106 0.68 -12.21 28.38
CA GLY A 106 -0.76 -12.43 28.13
C GLY A 106 -1.15 -12.18 26.68
N TYR A 107 -0.66 -11.09 26.08
CA TYR A 107 -0.94 -10.76 24.69
C TYR A 107 -0.26 -11.74 23.72
N ALA A 108 1.02 -12.08 23.96
CA ALA A 108 1.73 -13.07 23.17
C ALA A 108 1.07 -14.45 23.23
N ASP A 109 0.68 -14.91 24.42
CA ASP A 109 -0.03 -16.18 24.59
C ASP A 109 -1.36 -16.16 23.85
N TYR A 110 -2.15 -15.08 23.98
CA TYR A 110 -3.42 -14.91 23.26
C TYR A 110 -3.27 -15.02 21.74
N LEU A 111 -2.25 -14.37 21.17
CA LEU A 111 -1.96 -14.48 19.73
C LEU A 111 -1.60 -15.91 19.32
N LEU A 112 -0.92 -16.67 20.18
CA LEU A 112 -0.57 -18.07 19.93
C LEU A 112 -1.66 -19.08 20.35
N MET A 113 -2.80 -18.63 20.89
CA MET A 113 -3.89 -19.54 21.31
C MET A 113 -4.57 -20.26 20.13
N ARG A 114 -4.40 -19.78 18.89
CA ARG A 114 -4.92 -20.46 17.69
C ARG A 114 -4.37 -21.88 17.65
N ARG A 115 -5.24 -22.89 17.62
CA ARG A 115 -4.84 -24.30 17.55
C ARG A 115 -4.30 -24.62 16.15
N ALA A 116 -2.99 -24.52 15.99
CA ALA A 116 -2.23 -25.14 14.90
C ALA A 116 -1.03 -25.84 15.51
N ASP A 117 -0.57 -26.94 14.91
CA ASP A 117 0.47 -27.79 15.51
C ASP A 117 1.75 -27.00 15.85
N PHE A 118 2.08 -25.99 15.05
CA PHE A 118 3.26 -25.15 15.23
C PHE A 118 3.10 -24.01 16.25
N THR A 119 1.88 -23.70 16.74
CA THR A 119 1.71 -22.71 17.84
C THR A 119 1.95 -23.30 19.22
N TYR A 120 1.98 -24.64 19.33
CA TYR A 120 2.27 -25.33 20.59
C TYR A 120 3.71 -25.10 21.05
N SER A 121 4.69 -25.24 20.16
CA SER A 121 6.11 -25.02 20.46
C SER A 121 6.37 -23.58 20.92
N GLY A 122 5.77 -22.59 20.23
CA GLY A 122 5.84 -21.18 20.63
C GLY A 122 5.33 -20.95 22.06
N ARG A 123 4.19 -21.55 22.43
CA ARG A 123 3.66 -21.43 23.80
C ARG A 123 4.54 -22.12 24.84
N GLN A 124 5.13 -23.27 24.54
CA GLN A 124 6.08 -23.91 25.46
C GLN A 124 7.31 -23.02 25.72
N MET A 125 7.84 -22.39 24.66
CA MET A 125 8.94 -21.43 24.77
C MET A 125 8.55 -20.21 25.61
N LEU A 126 7.34 -19.67 25.43
CA LEU A 126 6.83 -18.57 26.25
C LEU A 126 6.75 -18.95 27.74
N GLN A 127 6.23 -20.13 28.06
CA GLN A 127 6.13 -20.60 29.45
C GLN A 127 7.50 -20.79 30.11
N ALA A 128 8.48 -21.33 29.37
CA ALA A 128 9.84 -21.51 29.86
C ALA A 128 10.51 -20.18 30.22
N VAL A 129 10.25 -19.11 29.45
CA VAL A 129 10.76 -17.77 29.76
C VAL A 129 10.00 -17.12 30.92
N LYS A 130 8.69 -17.31 31.00
CA LYS A 130 7.83 -16.72 32.04
C LYS A 130 8.26 -17.12 33.46
N GLY A 131 8.84 -18.31 33.63
CA GLY A 131 9.32 -18.83 34.91
C GLY A 131 10.64 -18.25 35.43
N LYS A 132 11.25 -17.25 34.77
CA LYS A 132 12.51 -16.63 35.23
C LYS A 132 12.27 -15.56 36.29
N ASP A 133 13.23 -15.40 37.22
CA ASP A 133 13.04 -14.61 38.45
C ASP A 133 13.01 -13.07 38.27
N ASP A 134 13.67 -12.53 37.24
CA ASP A 134 13.82 -11.08 37.05
C ASP A 134 13.29 -10.56 35.70
N PHE A 135 12.76 -9.33 35.69
CA PHE A 135 12.14 -8.68 34.54
C PHE A 135 13.08 -8.63 33.34
N ALA A 136 14.32 -8.18 33.51
CA ALA A 136 15.27 -8.06 32.40
C ALA A 136 15.48 -9.40 31.66
N LYS A 137 15.58 -10.50 32.43
CA LYS A 137 15.71 -11.87 31.89
C LYS A 137 14.45 -12.36 31.20
N ARG A 138 13.26 -12.06 31.76
CA ARG A 138 11.97 -12.39 31.15
C ARG A 138 11.75 -11.61 29.86
N ASN A 139 12.00 -10.30 29.89
CA ASN A 139 11.82 -9.40 28.76
C ASN A 139 12.75 -9.74 27.59
N SER A 140 14.04 -9.90 27.86
CA SER A 140 15.02 -10.32 26.85
C SER A 140 14.71 -11.72 26.30
N GLY A 141 14.30 -12.65 27.16
CA GLY A 141 13.86 -13.98 26.74
C GLY A 141 12.61 -13.92 25.85
N LEU A 142 11.64 -13.08 26.18
CA LEU A 142 10.42 -12.90 25.39
C LEU A 142 10.75 -12.32 24.00
N ASN A 143 11.60 -11.30 23.94
CA ASN A 143 12.08 -10.72 22.69
C ASN A 143 12.80 -11.76 21.82
N THR A 144 13.58 -12.64 22.44
CA THR A 144 14.28 -13.72 21.73
C THR A 144 13.29 -14.73 21.15
N VAL A 145 12.32 -15.19 21.96
CA VAL A 145 11.30 -16.15 21.52
C VAL A 145 10.44 -15.56 20.40
N LEU A 146 9.89 -14.36 20.60
CA LEU A 146 9.06 -13.69 19.59
C LEU A 146 9.84 -13.42 18.31
N GLY A 147 11.10 -13.01 18.41
CA GLY A 147 11.97 -12.77 17.26
C GLY A 147 12.21 -14.01 16.42
N ALA A 148 12.61 -15.10 17.07
CA ALA A 148 12.82 -16.38 16.39
C ALA A 148 11.52 -16.88 15.73
N TYR A 149 10.40 -16.78 16.44
CA TYR A 149 9.11 -17.27 15.97
C TYR A 149 8.57 -16.44 14.80
N VAL A 150 8.58 -15.10 14.90
CA VAL A 150 8.16 -14.21 13.80
C VAL A 150 9.05 -14.42 12.58
N SER A 151 10.37 -14.45 12.74
CA SER A 151 11.30 -14.62 11.63
C SER A 151 11.08 -15.96 10.91
N LYS A 152 10.85 -17.05 11.66
CA LYS A 152 10.54 -18.37 11.09
C LYS A 152 9.23 -18.35 10.30
N LEU A 153 8.16 -17.80 10.88
CA LEU A 153 6.87 -17.72 10.19
C LEU A 153 6.92 -16.82 8.95
N GLN A 154 7.63 -15.69 9.01
CA GLN A 154 7.82 -14.82 7.86
C GLN A 154 8.55 -15.56 6.73
N LYS A 155 9.63 -16.27 7.06
CA LYS A 155 10.38 -17.08 6.09
C LYS A 155 9.50 -18.16 5.47
N ASP A 156 8.84 -18.98 6.29
CA ASP A 156 8.00 -20.07 5.82
C ASP A 156 6.87 -19.55 4.92
N LEU A 157 6.21 -18.46 5.33
CA LEU A 157 5.18 -17.82 4.53
C LEU A 157 5.72 -17.37 3.17
N MET A 158 6.89 -16.74 3.12
CA MET A 158 7.50 -16.31 1.85
C MET A 158 8.03 -17.48 1.01
N ASP A 159 8.35 -18.63 1.61
CA ASP A 159 8.74 -19.82 0.85
C ASP A 159 7.55 -20.38 0.06
N VAL A 160 6.32 -20.32 0.63
CA VAL A 160 5.12 -20.93 0.01
C VAL A 160 4.09 -19.94 -0.57
N SER A 161 4.20 -18.64 -0.31
CA SER A 161 3.22 -17.63 -0.77
C SER A 161 3.32 -17.36 -2.27
N PRO A 162 2.30 -17.69 -3.08
CA PRO A 162 2.37 -17.45 -4.53
C PRO A 162 2.25 -15.96 -4.89
N SER A 163 1.66 -15.13 -4.02
CA SER A 163 1.54 -13.68 -4.21
C SER A 163 2.76 -12.88 -3.73
N LYS A 164 3.83 -13.55 -3.26
CA LYS A 164 5.01 -12.87 -2.68
C LYS A 164 5.70 -11.86 -3.61
N TRP A 165 5.55 -12.04 -4.92
CA TRP A 165 6.05 -11.13 -5.93
C TRP A 165 5.57 -9.68 -5.70
N ALA A 166 4.37 -9.51 -5.15
CA ALA A 166 3.75 -8.20 -4.92
C ALA A 166 4.57 -7.34 -3.97
N TYR A 167 5.18 -7.93 -2.94
CA TYR A 167 5.95 -7.20 -1.91
C TYR A 167 7.18 -6.48 -2.45
N THR A 168 7.65 -6.82 -3.64
CA THR A 168 8.82 -6.22 -4.28
C THR A 168 8.54 -5.70 -5.69
N ALA A 169 7.26 -5.66 -6.08
CA ALA A 169 6.82 -5.33 -7.42
C ALA A 169 7.19 -3.89 -7.80
N ARG A 170 7.57 -3.69 -9.05
CA ARG A 170 7.77 -2.38 -9.65
C ARG A 170 6.71 -2.19 -10.71
N ILE A 171 5.68 -1.45 -10.33
CA ILE A 171 4.43 -1.25 -11.06
C ILE A 171 4.54 0.01 -11.91
N TYR A 172 4.34 -0.14 -13.21
CA TYR A 172 4.20 0.95 -14.16
C TYR A 172 2.71 1.14 -14.46
N GLU A 173 2.13 2.21 -13.91
CA GLU A 173 0.75 2.59 -14.10
C GLU A 173 0.58 3.37 -15.40
N ILE A 174 -0.40 2.92 -16.18
CA ILE A 174 -0.65 3.37 -17.54
C ILE A 174 -2.06 3.92 -17.60
N PHE A 175 -2.21 5.16 -18.06
CA PHE A 175 -3.49 5.69 -18.50
C PHE A 175 -3.74 5.43 -19.99
N PRO A 176 -4.57 4.45 -20.40
CA PRO A 176 -4.77 4.11 -21.81
C PRO A 176 -5.30 5.27 -22.65
N ARG A 177 -6.21 6.09 -22.09
CA ARG A 177 -6.82 7.24 -22.78
C ARG A 177 -5.78 8.30 -23.18
N ALA A 178 -4.72 8.46 -22.37
CA ALA A 178 -3.67 9.44 -22.59
C ALA A 178 -2.41 8.86 -23.27
N TYR A 179 -2.27 7.54 -23.32
CA TYR A 179 -1.09 6.88 -23.91
C TYR A 179 -1.09 7.04 -25.43
N ASN A 180 -0.19 7.88 -25.94
CA ASN A 180 -0.15 8.23 -27.35
C ASN A 180 0.58 7.18 -28.21
N LEU A 181 -0.13 6.12 -28.60
CA LEU A 181 0.41 5.08 -29.49
C LEU A 181 0.71 5.60 -30.90
N ALA A 182 -0.04 6.58 -31.40
CA ALA A 182 0.13 7.11 -32.76
C ALA A 182 1.39 7.99 -32.90
N GLY A 183 1.82 8.63 -31.82
CA GLY A 183 3.02 9.47 -31.76
C GLY A 183 4.26 8.76 -31.24
N ARG A 184 4.25 7.44 -31.09
CA ARG A 184 5.32 6.69 -30.41
C ARG A 184 6.63 6.64 -31.20
N ARG A 185 7.73 6.63 -30.43
CA ARG A 185 9.14 6.30 -30.70
C ARG A 185 9.48 5.72 -32.09
N GLY A 186 9.37 6.51 -33.16
CA GLY A 186 9.93 6.19 -34.48
C GLY A 186 8.96 5.73 -35.58
N LEU A 187 7.63 5.76 -35.39
CA LEU A 187 6.65 5.51 -36.46
C LEU A 187 5.96 6.81 -36.91
N LYS A 188 5.85 7.03 -38.23
CA LYS A 188 5.15 8.20 -38.79
C LYS A 188 3.63 8.05 -38.62
N SER A 189 3.06 9.07 -37.98
CA SER A 189 1.65 9.40 -37.74
C SER A 189 0.69 9.13 -38.91
N GLY A 190 -0.50 8.58 -38.60
CA GLY A 190 -1.67 8.60 -39.51
C GLY A 190 -2.84 7.66 -39.17
N ALA A 191 -2.63 6.55 -38.47
CA ALA A 191 -3.69 5.57 -38.21
C ALA A 191 -4.41 5.79 -36.86
N LYS A 192 -5.74 5.60 -36.83
CA LYS A 192 -6.49 5.46 -35.57
C LYS A 192 -5.98 4.22 -34.83
N THR A 193 -5.42 4.41 -33.64
CA THR A 193 -4.95 3.31 -32.78
C THR A 193 -6.03 2.89 -31.78
N VAL A 194 -6.06 1.60 -31.46
CA VAL A 194 -6.87 0.99 -30.40
C VAL A 194 -5.92 0.42 -29.37
N PHE A 195 -6.03 0.87 -28.11
CA PHE A 195 -4.97 0.72 -27.12
C PHE A 195 -4.48 -0.73 -26.96
N PHE A 196 -5.34 -1.67 -26.54
CA PHE A 196 -4.88 -3.04 -26.25
C PHE A 196 -4.44 -3.81 -27.50
N ARG A 197 -5.00 -3.49 -28.66
CA ARG A 197 -4.63 -4.13 -29.92
C ARG A 197 -3.22 -3.70 -30.36
N ASP A 198 -2.95 -2.41 -30.26
CA ASP A 198 -1.80 -1.76 -30.89
C ASP A 198 -0.62 -1.54 -29.91
N PHE A 199 -0.83 -1.74 -28.60
CA PHE A 199 0.24 -1.83 -27.60
C PHE A 199 1.14 -3.04 -27.91
N SER A 200 2.41 -2.78 -28.15
CA SER A 200 3.34 -3.71 -28.81
C SER A 200 4.41 -4.23 -27.86
N GLY A 201 5.16 -5.23 -28.31
CA GLY A 201 6.34 -5.72 -27.59
C GLY A 201 7.42 -4.66 -27.35
N GLN A 202 7.51 -3.62 -28.20
CA GLN A 202 8.43 -2.50 -28.00
C GLN A 202 8.04 -1.64 -26.79
N ASP A 203 6.73 -1.45 -26.58
CA ASP A 203 6.21 -0.70 -25.45
C ASP A 203 6.50 -1.45 -24.13
N PHE A 204 6.31 -2.77 -24.11
CA PHE A 204 6.71 -3.61 -22.97
C PHE A 204 8.23 -3.65 -22.76
N ALA A 205 9.04 -3.73 -23.83
CA ALA A 205 10.49 -3.71 -23.73
C ALA A 205 11.00 -2.39 -23.13
N ALA A 206 10.38 -1.26 -23.49
CA ALA A 206 10.68 0.03 -22.90
C ALA A 206 10.39 0.07 -21.40
N ILE A 207 9.23 -0.45 -20.98
CA ILE A 207 8.85 -0.54 -19.56
C ILE A 207 9.84 -1.43 -18.79
N LYS A 208 10.22 -2.59 -19.33
CA LYS A 208 11.22 -3.47 -18.70
C LYS A 208 12.60 -2.86 -18.63
N ALA A 209 13.03 -2.10 -19.64
CA ALA A 209 14.33 -1.43 -19.64
C ALA A 209 14.47 -0.41 -18.50
N MET A 210 13.36 0.19 -18.06
CA MET A 210 13.30 1.06 -16.87
C MET A 210 13.27 0.28 -15.54
N GLY A 211 13.27 -1.06 -15.59
CA GLY A 211 13.30 -1.93 -14.41
C GLY A 211 11.91 -2.20 -13.80
N PHE A 212 10.83 -2.01 -14.54
CA PHE A 212 9.49 -2.40 -14.11
C PHE A 212 9.20 -3.85 -14.46
N ASP A 213 8.49 -4.55 -13.58
CA ASP A 213 8.12 -5.97 -13.71
C ASP A 213 6.61 -6.19 -13.73
N THR A 214 5.82 -5.13 -13.56
CA THR A 214 4.36 -5.17 -13.47
C THR A 214 3.78 -3.96 -14.19
N VAL A 215 2.70 -4.13 -14.95
CA VAL A 215 1.93 -3.05 -15.59
C VAL A 215 0.52 -2.97 -15.03
N TRP A 216 0.01 -1.75 -14.93
CA TRP A 216 -1.36 -1.46 -14.50
C TRP A 216 -2.04 -0.54 -15.51
N PRO A 217 -2.78 -1.07 -16.51
CA PRO A 217 -3.67 -0.25 -17.31
C PRO A 217 -4.91 0.11 -16.47
N MET A 218 -5.06 1.39 -16.13
CA MET A 218 -6.24 1.88 -15.40
C MET A 218 -7.38 2.29 -16.35
N GLY A 219 -8.61 2.37 -15.84
CA GLY A 219 -9.75 2.90 -16.59
C GLY A 219 -10.11 2.07 -17.84
N ILE A 220 -10.12 0.75 -17.68
CA ILE A 220 -10.25 -0.20 -18.80
C ILE A 220 -11.69 -0.62 -19.12
N TYR A 221 -12.64 -0.28 -18.25
CA TYR A 221 -14.05 -0.68 -18.37
C TYR A 221 -14.89 0.40 -19.09
N PRO A 222 -16.04 0.05 -19.68
CA PRO A 222 -17.02 1.01 -20.17
C PRO A 222 -17.40 2.04 -19.10
N VAL A 223 -17.42 3.32 -19.47
CA VAL A 223 -17.80 4.43 -18.58
C VAL A 223 -19.29 4.72 -18.76
N GLY A 224 -20.03 5.03 -17.70
CA GLY A 224 -21.46 5.37 -17.76
C GLY A 224 -21.71 6.80 -18.23
N LEU A 225 -22.80 7.04 -18.96
CA LEU A 225 -23.14 8.31 -19.61
C LEU A 225 -23.82 9.31 -18.68
N ARG A 226 -24.53 8.82 -17.67
CA ARG A 226 -25.35 9.65 -16.79
C ARG A 226 -24.49 10.31 -15.73
N GLY A 227 -24.65 11.62 -15.55
CA GLY A 227 -23.88 12.40 -14.57
C GLY A 227 -22.45 12.74 -14.99
N ARG A 228 -22.00 12.31 -16.19
CA ARG A 228 -20.65 12.60 -16.69
C ARG A 228 -20.32 14.08 -16.60
N SER A 229 -19.12 14.35 -16.08
CA SER A 229 -18.50 15.67 -16.07
C SER A 229 -17.28 15.71 -17.00
N GLY A 230 -16.86 16.92 -17.37
CA GLY A 230 -15.72 17.14 -18.27
C GLY A 230 -16.01 16.83 -19.75
N THR A 231 -15.01 17.09 -20.59
CA THR A 231 -15.04 16.92 -22.05
C THR A 231 -14.30 15.67 -22.54
N ALA A 232 -13.58 14.95 -21.66
CA ALA A 232 -12.88 13.70 -21.99
C ALA A 232 -13.71 12.41 -21.83
N GLY A 233 -15.03 12.51 -21.69
CA GLY A 233 -15.92 11.35 -21.58
C GLY A 233 -16.16 10.85 -20.16
N GLY A 234 -15.90 11.66 -19.14
CA GLY A 234 -16.18 11.36 -17.74
C GLY A 234 -15.05 10.62 -17.00
N SER A 235 -15.24 10.49 -15.69
CA SER A 235 -14.36 9.70 -14.81
C SER A 235 -14.30 8.25 -15.28
N VAL A 236 -13.10 7.69 -15.37
CA VAL A 236 -12.92 6.26 -15.69
C VAL A 236 -13.39 5.32 -14.58
N TYR A 237 -13.67 5.86 -13.39
CA TYR A 237 -14.19 5.13 -12.24
C TYR A 237 -15.73 5.11 -12.18
N SER A 238 -16.42 5.88 -13.02
CA SER A 238 -17.88 5.74 -13.22
C SER A 238 -18.16 4.57 -14.16
N ILE A 239 -17.95 3.34 -13.67
CA ILE A 239 -17.99 2.11 -14.48
C ILE A 239 -19.45 1.72 -14.79
N ARG A 240 -19.74 1.54 -16.08
CA ARG A 240 -21.03 1.04 -16.57
C ARG A 240 -21.14 -0.47 -16.56
N ASP A 241 -20.06 -1.15 -16.93
CA ASP A 241 -20.01 -2.60 -17.05
C ASP A 241 -18.65 -3.09 -16.55
N PRO A 242 -18.59 -3.67 -15.34
CA PRO A 242 -17.33 -4.16 -14.78
C PRO A 242 -16.93 -5.55 -15.32
N GLU A 243 -17.78 -6.21 -16.12
CA GLU A 243 -17.48 -7.53 -16.68
C GLU A 243 -16.75 -7.44 -18.01
N HIS A 244 -16.98 -6.39 -18.79
CA HIS A 244 -16.37 -6.28 -20.12
C HIS A 244 -15.36 -5.14 -20.21
N ILE A 245 -14.33 -5.35 -21.01
CA ILE A 245 -13.34 -4.33 -21.34
C ILE A 245 -13.97 -3.36 -22.35
N ASN A 246 -13.66 -2.08 -22.18
CA ASN A 246 -14.19 -1.01 -23.02
C ASN A 246 -13.91 -1.30 -24.51
N PRO A 247 -14.95 -1.39 -25.36
CA PRO A 247 -14.78 -1.60 -26.79
C PRO A 247 -13.89 -0.54 -27.47
N GLU A 248 -13.87 0.70 -26.97
CA GLU A 248 -12.99 1.77 -27.48
C GLU A 248 -11.51 1.48 -27.25
N LEU A 249 -11.18 0.64 -26.25
CA LEU A 249 -9.82 0.19 -25.97
C LEU A 249 -9.47 -1.14 -26.66
N GLY A 250 -10.45 -1.79 -27.31
CA GLY A 250 -10.28 -3.03 -28.07
C GLY A 250 -11.09 -4.23 -27.55
N GLY A 251 -11.78 -4.09 -26.42
CA GLY A 251 -12.61 -5.15 -25.84
C GLY A 251 -11.83 -6.34 -25.29
N ASP A 252 -12.57 -7.35 -24.83
CA ASP A 252 -12.05 -8.51 -24.09
C ASP A 252 -10.94 -9.26 -24.84
N GLU A 253 -11.10 -9.49 -26.14
CA GLU A 253 -10.14 -10.26 -26.93
C GLU A 253 -8.81 -9.51 -27.10
N ALA A 254 -8.85 -8.21 -27.36
CA ALA A 254 -7.63 -7.42 -27.44
C ALA A 254 -6.93 -7.33 -26.08
N PHE A 255 -7.70 -7.24 -24.99
CA PHE A 255 -7.13 -7.25 -23.64
C PHE A 255 -6.49 -8.59 -23.28
N ARG A 256 -7.12 -9.72 -23.62
CA ARG A 256 -6.53 -11.04 -23.46
C ARG A 256 -5.17 -11.15 -24.18
N VAL A 257 -5.11 -10.67 -25.42
CA VAL A 257 -3.85 -10.61 -26.20
C VAL A 257 -2.82 -9.68 -25.56
N PHE A 258 -3.24 -8.54 -24.99
CA PHE A 258 -2.36 -7.65 -24.23
C PHE A 258 -1.75 -8.35 -23.02
N VAL A 259 -2.56 -9.09 -22.23
CA VAL A 259 -2.08 -9.84 -21.06
C VAL A 259 -1.11 -10.94 -21.49
N ASP A 260 -1.44 -11.74 -22.50
CA ASP A 260 -0.56 -12.78 -23.03
C ASP A 260 0.80 -12.21 -23.47
N ARG A 261 0.81 -11.03 -24.13
CA ARG A 261 2.04 -10.34 -24.55
C ARG A 261 2.83 -9.79 -23.37
N ALA A 262 2.17 -9.26 -22.34
CA ALA A 262 2.82 -8.81 -21.12
C ALA A 262 3.51 -9.98 -20.42
N HIS A 263 2.80 -11.11 -20.25
CA HIS A 263 3.36 -12.34 -19.68
C HIS A 263 4.52 -12.89 -20.51
N ALA A 264 4.42 -12.89 -21.84
CA ALA A 264 5.51 -13.29 -22.73
C ALA A 264 6.75 -12.37 -22.62
N ALA A 265 6.54 -11.09 -22.30
CA ALA A 265 7.63 -10.17 -21.96
C ALA A 265 8.18 -10.39 -20.54
N GLY A 266 7.53 -11.20 -19.70
CA GLY A 266 7.88 -11.40 -18.29
C GLY A 266 7.41 -10.26 -17.39
N LEU A 267 6.31 -9.59 -17.77
CA LEU A 267 5.62 -8.58 -16.96
C LEU A 267 4.35 -9.20 -16.39
N LYS A 268 3.99 -8.78 -15.18
CA LYS A 268 2.68 -9.04 -14.57
C LYS A 268 1.67 -7.98 -14.96
N VAL A 269 0.37 -8.31 -14.94
CA VAL A 269 -0.71 -7.36 -15.22
C VAL A 269 -1.65 -7.27 -14.03
N ILE A 270 -1.84 -6.07 -13.50
CA ILE A 270 -2.90 -5.78 -12.52
C ILE A 270 -3.99 -4.92 -13.14
N VAL A 271 -5.21 -5.03 -12.62
CA VAL A 271 -6.37 -4.23 -13.07
C VAL A 271 -7.07 -3.57 -11.89
N ASP A 272 -7.82 -2.51 -12.17
CA ASP A 272 -8.73 -1.95 -11.17
C ASP A 272 -9.90 -2.87 -10.87
N PHE A 273 -10.26 -2.93 -9.61
CA PHE A 273 -11.55 -3.35 -9.10
C PHE A 273 -12.16 -2.17 -8.33
N VAL A 274 -13.34 -1.71 -8.75
CA VAL A 274 -14.01 -0.54 -8.16
C VAL A 274 -15.26 -1.00 -7.43
N PRO A 275 -15.14 -1.45 -6.18
CA PRO A 275 -16.24 -2.09 -5.49
C PRO A 275 -17.19 -1.11 -4.83
N ASN A 276 -16.78 0.13 -4.56
CA ASN A 276 -17.57 1.06 -3.75
C ASN A 276 -18.83 1.55 -4.48
N HIS A 277 -18.72 1.78 -5.79
CA HIS A 277 -19.80 2.34 -6.59
C HIS A 277 -19.70 1.88 -8.04
N SER A 278 -20.75 2.17 -8.82
CA SER A 278 -20.75 2.07 -10.29
C SER A 278 -21.33 3.34 -10.89
N SER A 279 -21.38 3.47 -12.20
CA SER A 279 -22.11 4.57 -12.84
C SER A 279 -23.62 4.54 -12.56
N MET A 280 -24.26 5.70 -12.71
CA MET A 280 -25.73 5.87 -12.50
C MET A 280 -26.59 5.17 -13.57
N ASP A 281 -25.97 4.66 -14.64
CA ASP A 281 -26.55 3.91 -15.74
C ASP A 281 -25.86 2.55 -15.93
N SER A 282 -25.36 1.98 -14.81
CA SER A 282 -24.70 0.67 -14.75
C SER A 282 -25.64 -0.47 -15.13
N VAL A 283 -25.09 -1.48 -15.81
CA VAL A 283 -25.80 -2.73 -16.13
C VAL A 283 -26.22 -3.47 -14.86
N LEU A 284 -25.48 -3.29 -13.75
CA LEU A 284 -25.82 -3.91 -12.47
C LEU A 284 -27.05 -3.26 -11.81
N LEU A 285 -27.30 -1.97 -12.08
CA LEU A 285 -28.51 -1.28 -11.62
C LEU A 285 -29.75 -1.72 -12.42
N GLU A 286 -29.56 -2.07 -13.69
CA GLU A 286 -30.59 -2.67 -14.54
C GLU A 286 -30.86 -4.15 -14.19
N GLU A 287 -29.81 -4.89 -13.79
CA GLU A 287 -29.85 -6.29 -13.37
C GLU A 287 -30.76 -6.45 -12.13
N ASP A 288 -30.39 -5.81 -11.02
CA ASP A 288 -31.11 -5.87 -9.75
C ASP A 288 -30.95 -4.55 -8.97
N THR A 289 -32.04 -3.82 -8.76
CA THR A 289 -32.02 -2.56 -8.01
C THR A 289 -31.69 -2.75 -6.54
N ASP A 290 -31.88 -3.96 -5.98
CA ASP A 290 -31.52 -4.28 -4.60
C ASP A 290 -30.00 -4.31 -4.39
N TYR A 291 -29.20 -4.25 -5.46
CA TYR A 291 -27.75 -4.09 -5.38
C TYR A 291 -27.32 -2.70 -4.91
N TYR A 292 -28.24 -1.76 -4.77
CA TYR A 292 -27.94 -0.37 -4.48
C TYR A 292 -28.69 0.15 -3.26
N ILE A 293 -28.03 1.05 -2.51
CA ILE A 293 -28.69 1.77 -1.43
C ILE A 293 -29.76 2.65 -2.06
N SER A 294 -31.02 2.29 -1.87
CA SER A 294 -32.14 2.97 -2.50
C SER A 294 -33.41 2.91 -1.66
N SER A 295 -34.35 3.82 -1.95
CA SER A 295 -35.67 3.85 -1.32
C SER A 295 -36.77 4.09 -2.35
N PRO A 296 -37.94 3.45 -2.20
CA PRO A 296 -39.10 3.75 -3.04
C PRO A 296 -39.47 5.23 -2.99
N VAL A 297 -39.91 5.75 -4.12
CA VAL A 297 -40.52 7.06 -4.19
C VAL A 297 -42.01 6.96 -3.83
N PRO A 298 -42.50 7.76 -2.86
CA PRO A 298 -43.93 7.94 -2.63
C PRO A 298 -44.59 8.70 -3.81
N GLY A 299 -45.62 8.12 -4.44
CA GLY A 299 -46.50 8.86 -5.36
C GLY A 299 -46.00 9.07 -6.81
N GLY A 300 -44.91 8.43 -7.23
CA GLY A 300 -44.34 8.58 -8.59
C GLY A 300 -43.26 9.67 -8.69
N LYS A 301 -42.59 9.81 -9.86
CA LYS A 301 -41.30 10.52 -10.00
C LYS A 301 -41.26 11.89 -9.29
N PRO A 302 -40.46 12.08 -8.24
CA PRO A 302 -40.40 13.33 -7.50
C PRO A 302 -39.03 13.96 -7.82
N ASP A 303 -39.00 14.80 -8.85
CA ASP A 303 -37.83 15.62 -9.09
C ASP A 303 -38.04 17.00 -8.43
N PRO A 304 -37.02 17.53 -7.72
CA PRO A 304 -35.69 16.97 -7.58
C PRO A 304 -35.61 15.82 -6.56
N ALA A 305 -34.75 14.85 -6.83
CA ALA A 305 -34.38 13.83 -5.86
C ALA A 305 -33.71 14.49 -4.63
N PRO A 306 -33.80 13.89 -3.43
CA PRO A 306 -33.11 14.37 -2.24
C PRO A 306 -31.59 14.52 -2.47
N PRO A 307 -30.91 15.46 -1.79
CA PRO A 307 -29.46 15.61 -1.88
C PRO A 307 -28.71 14.28 -1.71
N GLY A 308 -27.66 14.08 -2.50
CA GLY A 308 -26.88 12.84 -2.54
C GLY A 308 -27.65 11.64 -3.11
N SER A 309 -28.70 11.87 -3.90
CA SER A 309 -29.50 10.80 -4.52
C SER A 309 -29.96 11.20 -5.93
N PHE A 310 -30.37 10.22 -6.73
CA PHE A 310 -30.97 10.43 -8.05
C PHE A 310 -32.20 9.55 -8.29
N SER A 311 -33.12 10.05 -9.12
CA SER A 311 -34.32 9.31 -9.52
C SER A 311 -33.97 8.22 -10.55
N TYR A 312 -34.35 6.97 -10.29
CA TYR A 312 -34.22 5.83 -11.20
C TYR A 312 -35.56 5.11 -11.36
N LYS A 313 -35.90 4.69 -12.59
CA LYS A 313 -37.13 3.93 -12.85
C LYS A 313 -36.79 2.45 -12.85
N GLY A 314 -36.95 1.80 -11.70
CA GLY A 314 -36.81 0.35 -11.58
C GLY A 314 -38.03 -0.40 -12.12
N LYS A 315 -37.96 -1.74 -12.08
CA LYS A 315 -39.05 -2.63 -12.55
C LYS A 315 -40.34 -2.43 -11.74
N ASN A 316 -40.22 -2.07 -10.46
CA ASN A 316 -41.33 -1.97 -9.50
C ASN A 316 -41.73 -0.52 -9.16
N GLY A 317 -41.26 0.47 -9.94
CA GLY A 317 -41.58 1.88 -9.73
C GLY A 317 -40.34 2.77 -9.66
N TRP A 318 -40.56 4.02 -9.21
CA TRP A 318 -39.49 5.00 -9.05
C TRP A 318 -38.75 4.78 -7.74
N LEU A 319 -37.42 4.89 -7.80
CA LEU A 319 -36.50 4.79 -6.67
C LEU A 319 -35.68 6.07 -6.57
N TRP A 320 -35.38 6.48 -5.34
CA TRP A 320 -34.24 7.33 -5.04
C TRP A 320 -33.04 6.42 -4.77
N VAL A 321 -32.08 6.41 -5.69
CA VAL A 321 -30.82 5.68 -5.55
C VAL A 321 -29.78 6.63 -4.98
N LYS A 322 -29.02 6.21 -3.97
CA LYS A 322 -27.96 7.02 -3.38
C LYS A 322 -26.77 7.16 -4.32
N ASN A 323 -26.20 8.34 -4.34
CA ASN A 323 -24.94 8.61 -4.98
C ASN A 323 -23.81 7.88 -4.23
N GLY A 324 -22.75 7.48 -4.95
CA GLY A 324 -21.56 6.87 -4.36
C GLY A 324 -20.95 7.76 -3.28
N GLY A 325 -20.69 7.20 -2.11
CA GLY A 325 -20.23 7.93 -0.94
C GLY A 325 -18.79 7.61 -0.53
N TYR A 326 -18.20 8.53 0.21
CA TYR A 326 -16.88 8.40 0.81
C TYR A 326 -16.73 9.28 2.05
N ASP A 327 -15.77 8.93 2.91
CA ASP A 327 -15.43 9.74 4.07
C ASP A 327 -14.61 10.97 3.66
N CYS A 328 -15.13 12.14 3.95
CA CYS A 328 -14.43 13.41 3.90
C CYS A 328 -14.26 13.95 5.32
N MET A 329 -13.14 14.62 5.60
CA MET A 329 -12.89 15.36 6.86
C MET A 329 -13.12 14.57 8.17
N GLY A 330 -12.71 13.30 8.25
CA GLY A 330 -12.80 12.52 9.50
C GLY A 330 -14.22 12.08 9.84
N ASP A 331 -14.69 11.04 9.13
CA ASP A 331 -15.98 10.34 9.26
C ASP A 331 -17.24 11.10 8.76
N THR A 332 -17.11 12.22 8.05
CA THR A 332 -18.28 12.84 7.39
C THR A 332 -18.53 12.18 6.04
N LEU A 333 -19.75 11.73 5.77
CA LEU A 333 -20.10 11.14 4.47
C LEU A 333 -20.30 12.25 3.42
N CYS A 334 -19.39 12.28 2.44
CA CYS A 334 -19.53 13.04 1.19
C CYS A 334 -20.01 12.11 0.06
N THR A 335 -20.50 12.69 -1.05
CA THR A 335 -20.93 11.92 -2.23
C THR A 335 -20.39 12.51 -3.52
N TRP A 336 -20.07 11.65 -4.48
CA TRP A 336 -19.84 12.04 -5.87
C TRP A 336 -21.16 12.17 -6.61
N ASN A 337 -21.21 12.93 -7.71
CA ASN A 337 -22.47 13.23 -8.40
C ASN A 337 -22.74 12.36 -9.64
N ASP A 338 -21.82 11.47 -10.00
CA ASP A 338 -21.82 10.71 -11.26
C ASP A 338 -21.80 9.18 -11.06
N VAL A 339 -21.98 8.72 -9.82
CA VAL A 339 -21.89 7.30 -9.46
C VAL A 339 -22.98 6.90 -8.47
N ALA A 340 -23.40 5.64 -8.52
CA ALA A 340 -24.44 5.02 -7.70
C ALA A 340 -23.83 4.07 -6.65
N GLN A 341 -24.31 4.19 -5.42
CA GLN A 341 -23.78 3.44 -4.27
C GLN A 341 -24.28 1.99 -4.24
N PHE A 342 -23.34 1.05 -4.26
CA PHE A 342 -23.61 -0.37 -4.01
C PHE A 342 -23.99 -0.63 -2.54
N ASP A 343 -24.88 -1.59 -2.30
CA ASP A 343 -25.31 -2.04 -0.96
C ASP A 343 -24.62 -3.34 -0.52
N TYR A 344 -23.52 -3.22 0.22
CA TYR A 344 -22.81 -4.38 0.77
C TYR A 344 -23.50 -5.04 1.96
N SER A 345 -24.64 -4.54 2.44
CA SER A 345 -25.47 -5.33 3.38
C SER A 345 -26.16 -6.49 2.65
N ASN A 346 -26.38 -6.38 1.34
CA ASN A 346 -27.04 -7.39 0.52
C ASN A 346 -26.10 -8.56 0.13
N PRO A 347 -26.35 -9.80 0.60
CA PRO A 347 -25.52 -10.96 0.26
C PRO A 347 -25.54 -11.33 -1.22
N LYS A 348 -26.59 -10.98 -1.98
CA LYS A 348 -26.64 -11.21 -3.43
C LYS A 348 -25.61 -10.37 -4.16
N LEU A 349 -25.50 -9.08 -3.80
CA LEU A 349 -24.50 -8.19 -4.37
C LEU A 349 -23.08 -8.68 -4.07
N ARG A 350 -22.80 -9.08 -2.82
CA ARG A 350 -21.49 -9.64 -2.44
C ARG A 350 -21.09 -10.83 -3.31
N ARG A 351 -22.02 -11.76 -3.55
CA ARG A 351 -21.79 -12.89 -4.47
C ARG A 351 -21.54 -12.40 -5.89
N ARG A 352 -22.39 -11.50 -6.40
CA ARG A 352 -22.26 -10.98 -7.77
C ARG A 352 -20.93 -10.26 -8.00
N GLN A 353 -20.49 -9.41 -7.07
CA GLN A 353 -19.18 -8.77 -7.10
C GLN A 353 -18.04 -9.80 -7.07
N THR A 354 -18.17 -10.85 -6.26
CA THR A 354 -17.20 -11.95 -6.23
C THR A 354 -17.13 -12.67 -7.58
N ASP A 355 -18.27 -12.98 -8.18
CA ASP A 355 -18.35 -13.66 -9.47
C ASP A 355 -17.69 -12.84 -10.60
N ILE A 356 -17.88 -11.51 -10.59
CA ILE A 356 -17.24 -10.59 -11.55
C ILE A 356 -15.72 -10.69 -11.45
N VAL A 357 -15.16 -10.53 -10.25
CA VAL A 357 -13.70 -10.52 -10.05
C VAL A 357 -13.08 -11.91 -10.31
N VAL A 358 -13.74 -12.98 -9.87
CA VAL A 358 -13.35 -14.37 -10.20
C VAL A 358 -13.40 -14.60 -11.72
N GLY A 359 -14.41 -14.06 -12.39
CA GLY A 359 -14.55 -14.10 -13.84
C GLY A 359 -13.43 -13.39 -14.57
N LEU A 360 -13.01 -12.20 -14.10
CA LEU A 360 -11.86 -11.47 -14.63
C LEU A 360 -10.56 -12.26 -14.45
N ALA A 361 -10.33 -12.81 -13.24
CA ALA A 361 -9.16 -13.63 -12.94
C ALA A 361 -9.08 -14.88 -13.85
N ARG A 362 -10.21 -15.55 -14.10
CA ARG A 362 -10.27 -16.74 -14.97
C ARG A 362 -10.09 -16.43 -16.44
N ARG A 363 -10.79 -15.40 -16.96
CA ARG A 363 -10.81 -15.10 -18.40
C ARG A 363 -9.51 -14.45 -18.88
N PHE A 364 -8.98 -13.52 -18.09
CA PHE A 364 -7.83 -12.72 -18.51
C PHE A 364 -6.52 -13.14 -17.85
N LYS A 365 -6.57 -13.96 -16.79
CA LYS A 365 -5.37 -14.40 -16.04
C LYS A 365 -4.53 -13.23 -15.53
N VAL A 366 -5.19 -12.12 -15.15
CA VAL A 366 -4.52 -10.99 -14.49
C VAL A 366 -3.83 -11.44 -13.21
N ASP A 367 -2.68 -10.86 -12.90
CA ASP A 367 -1.86 -11.22 -11.73
C ASP A 367 -2.35 -10.56 -10.44
N GLY A 368 -3.21 -9.56 -10.50
CA GLY A 368 -3.72 -8.91 -9.30
C GLY A 368 -4.75 -7.81 -9.54
N PHE A 369 -5.27 -7.27 -8.44
CA PHE A 369 -6.32 -6.27 -8.41
C PHE A 369 -5.92 -5.11 -7.50
N ARG A 370 -5.96 -3.88 -8.04
CA ARG A 370 -5.99 -2.66 -7.22
C ARG A 370 -7.44 -2.37 -6.88
N VAL A 371 -7.74 -2.32 -5.59
CA VAL A 371 -9.10 -2.14 -5.07
C VAL A 371 -9.29 -0.68 -4.69
N ASP A 372 -10.11 0.01 -5.47
CA ASP A 372 -10.49 1.40 -5.27
C ASP A 372 -11.28 1.57 -3.96
N MET A 373 -10.97 2.63 -3.21
CA MET A 373 -11.65 3.00 -1.97
C MET A 373 -11.87 1.82 -1.01
N ALA A 374 -10.89 0.91 -0.91
CA ALA A 374 -11.05 -0.40 -0.29
C ALA A 374 -11.56 -0.34 1.16
N TYR A 375 -11.15 0.66 1.94
CA TYR A 375 -11.55 0.79 3.34
C TYR A 375 -13.05 1.13 3.51
N GLN A 376 -13.70 1.74 2.50
CA GLN A 376 -15.15 2.03 2.53
C GLN A 376 -16.00 0.76 2.61
N LEU A 377 -15.43 -0.38 2.22
CA LEU A 377 -16.12 -1.67 2.13
C LEU A 377 -16.08 -2.45 3.44
N LEU A 378 -15.20 -2.07 4.37
CA LEU A 378 -15.09 -2.74 5.66
C LEU A 378 -16.44 -2.63 6.38
N ASN A 379 -16.93 -3.75 6.92
CA ASN A 379 -18.25 -3.80 7.54
C ASN A 379 -18.52 -2.66 8.54
N PRO A 380 -17.58 -2.30 9.46
CA PRO A 380 -17.81 -1.20 10.39
C PRO A 380 -17.93 0.18 9.72
N VAL A 381 -17.15 0.43 8.67
CA VAL A 381 -17.16 1.69 7.92
C VAL A 381 -18.45 1.81 7.13
N PHE A 382 -18.81 0.74 6.40
CA PHE A 382 -20.03 0.71 5.60
C PHE A 382 -21.30 0.82 6.46
N ALA A 383 -21.35 0.10 7.59
CA ALA A 383 -22.47 0.17 8.53
C ALA A 383 -22.67 1.59 9.07
N ARG A 384 -21.58 2.27 9.43
CA ARG A 384 -21.61 3.66 9.91
C ARG A 384 -22.10 4.61 8.82
N ASN A 385 -21.51 4.52 7.63
CA ASN A 385 -21.77 5.48 6.55
C ASN A 385 -23.19 5.36 6.02
N TRP A 386 -23.72 4.14 5.91
CA TRP A 386 -25.04 3.90 5.30
C TRP A 386 -26.14 3.57 6.31
N ASN A 387 -25.81 3.47 7.60
CA ASN A 387 -26.73 3.12 8.68
C ASN A 387 -27.51 1.82 8.40
N VAL A 388 -26.78 0.78 7.96
CA VAL A 388 -27.33 -0.54 7.62
C VAL A 388 -26.67 -1.64 8.47
N PRO A 389 -27.41 -2.70 8.83
CA PRO A 389 -26.82 -3.85 9.48
C PRO A 389 -25.94 -4.63 8.48
N MET A 390 -24.77 -5.08 8.92
CA MET A 390 -23.84 -5.81 8.07
C MET A 390 -23.79 -7.31 8.41
N PRO A 391 -23.62 -8.19 7.40
CA PRO A 391 -23.28 -9.59 7.63
C PRO A 391 -22.06 -9.75 8.55
N GLN A 392 -22.00 -10.84 9.30
CA GLN A 392 -20.86 -11.12 10.20
C GLN A 392 -19.53 -11.27 9.46
N GLU A 393 -19.57 -11.89 8.28
CA GLU A 393 -18.37 -12.13 7.46
C GLU A 393 -17.94 -10.86 6.74
N GLU A 394 -16.63 -10.62 6.68
CA GLU A 394 -16.05 -9.49 5.94
C GLU A 394 -16.01 -9.81 4.44
N PHE A 395 -16.53 -8.90 3.62
CA PHE A 395 -16.66 -9.12 2.18
C PHE A 395 -15.28 -9.27 1.53
N LEU A 396 -14.35 -8.37 1.85
CA LEU A 396 -13.02 -8.35 1.24
C LEU A 396 -12.23 -9.63 1.52
N SER A 397 -12.32 -10.16 2.75
CA SER A 397 -11.67 -11.43 3.11
C SER A 397 -12.20 -12.60 2.28
N SER A 398 -13.53 -12.64 2.09
CA SER A 398 -14.20 -13.69 1.32
C SER A 398 -13.86 -13.60 -0.17
N LEU A 399 -13.86 -12.39 -0.71
CA LEU A 399 -13.50 -12.10 -2.09
C LEU A 399 -12.07 -12.54 -2.40
N ILE A 400 -11.11 -12.09 -1.58
CA ILE A 400 -9.69 -12.40 -1.76
C ILE A 400 -9.46 -13.92 -1.74
N LYS A 401 -10.14 -14.62 -0.82
CA LYS A 401 -10.09 -16.08 -0.76
C LYS A 401 -10.63 -16.71 -2.05
N ALA A 402 -11.83 -16.33 -2.49
CA ALA A 402 -12.46 -16.88 -3.69
C ALA A 402 -11.64 -16.66 -4.96
N VAL A 403 -10.99 -15.49 -5.10
CA VAL A 403 -10.09 -15.21 -6.23
C VAL A 403 -8.83 -16.06 -6.16
N ARG A 404 -8.23 -16.22 -4.97
CA ARG A 404 -7.03 -17.06 -4.80
C ARG A 404 -7.30 -18.56 -4.97
N GLU A 405 -8.55 -19.02 -4.81
CA GLU A 405 -8.93 -20.39 -5.16
C GLU A 405 -8.79 -20.68 -6.66
N VAL A 406 -8.94 -19.68 -7.53
CA VAL A 406 -8.82 -19.83 -8.99
C VAL A 406 -7.50 -19.28 -9.55
N ASN A 407 -6.86 -18.37 -8.82
CA ASN A 407 -5.58 -17.77 -9.16
C ASN A 407 -4.76 -17.55 -7.88
N PRO A 408 -4.02 -18.57 -7.40
CA PRO A 408 -3.29 -18.50 -6.12
C PRO A 408 -2.25 -17.37 -6.03
N SER A 409 -1.72 -16.93 -7.18
CA SER A 409 -0.75 -15.82 -7.26
C SER A 409 -1.36 -14.42 -7.30
N ALA A 410 -2.70 -14.32 -7.31
CA ALA A 410 -3.41 -13.05 -7.36
C ALA A 410 -3.02 -12.16 -6.17
N ALA A 411 -2.45 -10.99 -6.48
CA ALA A 411 -2.15 -9.97 -5.49
C ALA A 411 -3.32 -8.99 -5.33
N PHE A 412 -3.53 -8.51 -4.10
CA PHE A 412 -4.51 -7.47 -3.80
C PHE A 412 -3.84 -6.23 -3.22
N ILE A 413 -4.14 -5.08 -3.83
CA ILE A 413 -3.58 -3.77 -3.48
C ILE A 413 -4.72 -2.86 -3.04
N ALA A 414 -4.71 -2.38 -1.79
CA ALA A 414 -5.73 -1.48 -1.30
C ALA A 414 -5.34 -0.03 -1.58
N GLU A 415 -6.21 0.71 -2.28
CA GLU A 415 -6.30 2.14 -2.05
C GLU A 415 -6.99 2.38 -0.70
N ALA A 416 -6.30 3.05 0.21
CA ALA A 416 -6.84 3.35 1.53
C ALA A 416 -6.28 4.63 2.10
N TYR A 417 -7.15 5.39 2.75
CA TYR A 417 -6.86 6.61 3.50
C TYR A 417 -7.21 6.46 4.99
N ASP A 418 -7.68 5.28 5.37
CA ASP A 418 -8.02 4.89 6.73
C ASP A 418 -8.05 3.36 6.88
N ASN A 419 -8.16 2.88 8.11
CA ASN A 419 -8.36 1.48 8.49
C ASN A 419 -7.34 0.50 7.88
N GLN A 420 -6.09 0.93 7.69
CA GLN A 420 -5.09 0.17 6.93
C GLN A 420 -4.76 -1.17 7.60
N ASP A 421 -4.73 -1.25 8.93
CA ASP A 421 -4.51 -2.54 9.62
C ASP A 421 -5.66 -3.54 9.42
N GLN A 422 -6.91 -3.05 9.31
CA GLN A 422 -8.05 -3.93 9.06
C GLN A 422 -8.00 -4.48 7.63
N LEU A 423 -7.60 -3.66 6.65
CA LEU A 423 -7.35 -4.12 5.28
C LEU A 423 -6.18 -5.11 5.22
N SER A 424 -5.09 -4.82 5.93
CA SER A 424 -3.96 -5.75 6.08
C SER A 424 -4.42 -7.11 6.65
N SER A 425 -5.33 -7.06 7.62
CA SER A 425 -5.96 -8.23 8.23
C SER A 425 -6.98 -8.92 7.31
N ALA A 426 -7.61 -8.20 6.37
CA ALA A 426 -8.52 -8.78 5.38
C ALA A 426 -7.81 -9.62 4.31
N GLY A 427 -6.47 -9.55 4.24
CA GLY A 427 -5.65 -10.41 3.36
C GLY A 427 -5.02 -9.70 2.17
N PHE A 428 -5.04 -8.37 2.15
CA PHE A 428 -4.33 -7.56 1.16
C PHE A 428 -2.81 -7.78 1.24
N ASP A 429 -2.15 -7.75 0.08
CA ASP A 429 -0.69 -7.88 -0.02
C ASP A 429 0.00 -6.51 0.07
N LEU A 430 -0.66 -5.46 -0.42
CA LEU A 430 -0.14 -4.09 -0.43
C LEU A 430 -1.22 -3.08 -0.03
N ILE A 431 -0.82 -1.99 0.61
CA ILE A 431 -1.66 -0.84 0.90
C ILE A 431 -0.91 0.42 0.47
N TYR A 432 -1.63 1.40 -0.09
CA TYR A 432 -1.06 2.71 -0.42
C TYR A 432 -0.34 3.30 0.79
N ASN A 433 0.91 3.73 0.61
CA ASN A 433 1.68 4.38 1.67
C ASN A 433 1.27 5.87 1.82
N LYS A 434 -0.01 6.08 2.15
CA LYS A 434 -0.65 7.36 2.43
C LYS A 434 -1.06 7.46 3.90
N SER A 435 -1.36 8.69 4.32
CA SER A 435 -1.73 8.99 5.70
C SER A 435 -3.07 8.36 6.06
N GLU A 436 -3.19 7.95 7.31
CA GLU A 436 -4.44 7.44 7.91
C GLU A 436 -4.90 8.37 9.03
N TRP A 437 -6.19 8.73 8.98
CA TRP A 437 -6.80 9.74 9.86
C TRP A 437 -7.57 9.13 11.04
N GLY A 438 -8.06 7.89 10.94
CA GLY A 438 -8.88 7.22 11.95
C GLY A 438 -8.13 6.62 13.14
N ARG A 439 -6.79 6.79 13.24
CA ARG A 439 -6.02 6.46 14.45
C ARG A 439 -5.88 7.66 15.38
N PRO A 440 -6.10 7.51 16.70
CA PRO A 440 -5.88 8.59 17.68
C PRO A 440 -4.46 9.20 17.64
N GLU A 441 -3.45 8.41 17.32
CA GLU A 441 -2.05 8.85 17.14
C GLU A 441 -1.78 9.39 15.72
N GLY A 442 -2.60 9.02 14.74
CA GLY A 442 -2.37 9.21 13.31
C GLY A 442 -1.28 8.29 12.75
N ASN A 443 -1.34 7.99 11.46
CA ASN A 443 -0.23 7.36 10.73
C ASN A 443 0.22 8.32 9.62
N ALA A 444 1.48 8.75 9.65
CA ALA A 444 2.07 9.57 8.62
C ALA A 444 2.38 8.71 7.38
N GLY A 445 1.71 8.99 6.27
CA GLY A 445 1.96 8.35 4.99
C GLY A 445 3.24 8.87 4.35
N TRP A 446 3.94 8.01 3.63
CA TRP A 446 5.14 8.40 2.90
C TRP A 446 4.88 9.55 1.91
N TYR A 447 3.88 9.40 1.05
CA TYR A 447 3.58 10.41 0.04
C TYR A 447 3.27 11.78 0.67
N ASP A 448 2.31 11.81 1.60
CA ASP A 448 1.85 13.06 2.23
C ASP A 448 2.99 13.77 2.98
N SER A 449 3.82 12.99 3.69
CA SER A 449 4.95 13.52 4.46
C SER A 449 6.05 14.06 3.57
N MET A 450 6.22 13.53 2.35
CA MET A 450 7.15 14.11 1.38
C MET A 450 6.54 15.32 0.65
N ALA A 451 5.22 15.32 0.43
CA ALA A 451 4.51 16.41 -0.23
C ALA A 451 4.55 17.68 0.62
N LYS A 452 4.22 17.57 1.91
CA LYS A 452 4.19 18.66 2.89
C LYS A 452 5.07 18.33 4.09
N PRO A 453 6.41 18.37 3.95
CA PRO A 453 7.30 17.83 4.95
C PRO A 453 7.38 18.70 6.20
N THR A 454 7.17 18.05 7.35
CA THR A 454 7.69 18.49 8.64
C THR A 454 8.69 17.44 9.12
N ALA A 455 9.63 17.82 9.97
CA ALA A 455 10.60 16.86 10.53
C ALA A 455 9.91 15.72 11.29
N ILE A 456 8.79 16.00 11.95
CA ILE A 456 8.01 15.01 12.67
C ILE A 456 7.32 14.04 11.70
N ASP A 457 6.66 14.56 10.67
CA ASP A 457 5.95 13.71 9.70
C ASP A 457 6.91 12.86 8.89
N VAL A 458 8.06 13.41 8.47
CA VAL A 458 9.11 12.66 7.77
C VAL A 458 9.68 11.55 8.65
N ALA A 459 9.97 11.83 9.92
CA ALA A 459 10.43 10.82 10.87
C ALA A 459 9.38 9.71 11.03
N ALA A 460 8.12 10.07 11.30
CA ALA A 460 7.03 9.11 11.46
C ALA A 460 6.80 8.26 10.19
N ALA A 461 6.89 8.85 8.99
CA ALA A 461 6.79 8.13 7.73
C ALA A 461 7.95 7.15 7.52
N LEU A 462 9.17 7.49 7.94
CA LEU A 462 10.31 6.56 7.91
C LEU A 462 10.12 5.39 8.88
N GLU A 463 9.60 5.64 10.09
CA GLU A 463 9.27 4.58 11.04
C GLU A 463 8.21 3.62 10.47
N ARG A 464 7.17 4.18 9.85
CA ARG A 464 6.14 3.39 9.17
C ARG A 464 6.72 2.59 8.00
N ALA A 465 7.52 3.21 7.14
CA ALA A 465 8.17 2.55 6.01
C ALA A 465 9.10 1.41 6.49
N SER A 466 9.79 1.58 7.61
CA SER A 466 10.58 0.54 8.27
C SER A 466 9.74 -0.69 8.60
N PHE A 467 8.62 -0.50 9.31
CA PHE A 467 7.70 -1.60 9.63
C PHE A 467 7.14 -2.28 8.37
N LEU A 468 6.66 -1.50 7.40
CA LEU A 468 6.07 -2.02 6.17
C LEU A 468 7.07 -2.78 5.29
N SER A 469 8.35 -2.40 5.31
CA SER A 469 9.44 -3.13 4.62
C SER A 469 9.89 -4.39 5.37
N TRP A 470 9.71 -4.42 6.70
CA TRP A 470 10.14 -5.53 7.52
C TRP A 470 9.12 -6.69 7.54
N ARG A 471 7.83 -6.37 7.59
CA ARG A 471 6.73 -7.34 7.72
C ARG A 471 6.52 -8.19 6.45
N ARG A 472 6.00 -9.40 6.62
CA ARG A 472 5.66 -10.36 5.54
C ARG A 472 4.28 -11.01 5.68
N GLY A 473 3.70 -11.02 6.88
CA GLY A 473 2.40 -11.63 7.14
C GLY A 473 1.22 -10.80 6.64
N GLY A 474 1.22 -9.52 6.97
CA GLY A 474 0.23 -8.59 6.44
C GLY A 474 0.71 -7.80 5.24
N ALA A 475 -0.10 -6.82 4.83
CA ALA A 475 0.21 -5.96 3.70
C ALA A 475 1.49 -5.13 3.90
N GLY A 476 2.34 -5.10 2.87
CA GLY A 476 3.44 -4.15 2.73
C GLY A 476 2.97 -2.78 2.22
N GLY A 477 3.91 -1.85 2.09
CA GLY A 477 3.64 -0.52 1.53
C GLY A 477 3.76 -0.51 0.00
N LEU A 478 2.79 0.08 -0.69
CA LEU A 478 2.93 0.53 -2.07
C LEU A 478 3.43 1.97 -2.05
N ASN A 479 4.71 2.15 -2.38
CA ASN A 479 5.38 3.44 -2.34
C ASN A 479 5.25 4.15 -3.68
N PHE A 480 4.95 5.45 -3.65
CA PHE A 480 4.92 6.30 -4.84
C PHE A 480 5.15 7.76 -4.43
N PHE A 481 5.57 8.55 -5.41
CA PHE A 481 5.58 10.01 -5.33
C PHE A 481 4.62 10.64 -6.36
N ILE A 482 4.00 9.83 -7.22
CA ILE A 482 3.01 10.26 -8.21
C ILE A 482 2.12 9.07 -8.57
N ASN A 483 0.83 9.33 -8.80
CA ASN A 483 -0.14 8.41 -9.40
C ASN A 483 -1.22 9.23 -10.13
N HIS A 484 -2.31 8.58 -10.57
CA HIS A 484 -3.42 9.26 -11.27
C HIS A 484 -4.27 10.22 -10.43
N ASP A 485 -4.19 10.17 -9.10
CA ASP A 485 -4.93 11.04 -8.20
C ASP A 485 -4.15 12.24 -7.70
N GLU A 486 -2.83 12.12 -7.69
CA GLU A 486 -1.97 13.20 -7.24
C GLU A 486 -1.80 14.31 -8.30
N PRO A 487 -1.63 15.56 -7.86
CA PRO A 487 -1.15 16.62 -8.74
C PRO A 487 0.20 16.25 -9.34
N SER A 488 0.59 16.98 -10.39
CA SER A 488 1.91 16.81 -11.00
C SER A 488 3.03 16.82 -9.95
N ALA A 489 3.96 15.86 -10.03
CA ALA A 489 5.05 15.74 -9.05
C ALA A 489 5.91 17.02 -9.00
N ARG A 490 6.13 17.71 -10.12
CA ARG A 490 6.88 18.97 -10.10
C ARG A 490 6.08 20.09 -9.42
N LYS A 491 4.75 20.14 -9.57
CA LYS A 491 3.92 21.11 -8.84
C LYS A 491 3.97 20.87 -7.32
N VAL A 492 3.97 19.61 -6.90
CA VAL A 492 4.00 19.23 -5.47
C VAL A 492 5.39 19.44 -4.86
N PHE A 493 6.44 18.90 -5.49
CA PHE A 493 7.77 18.86 -4.88
C PHE A 493 8.70 19.98 -5.36
N GLY A 494 8.43 20.57 -6.52
CA GLY A 494 9.25 21.62 -7.11
C GLY A 494 10.72 21.17 -7.24
N PRO A 495 11.68 22.02 -6.84
CA PRO A 495 13.10 21.67 -6.85
C PRO A 495 13.49 20.47 -5.96
N ARG A 496 12.61 20.03 -5.04
CA ARG A 496 12.86 18.85 -4.18
C ARG A 496 12.63 17.52 -4.90
N LEU A 497 11.99 17.53 -6.08
CA LEU A 497 11.61 16.32 -6.81
C LEU A 497 12.75 15.29 -6.95
N PRO A 498 14.00 15.65 -7.29
CA PRO A 498 15.07 14.66 -7.40
C PRO A 498 15.34 13.90 -6.10
N ALA A 499 15.34 14.58 -4.95
CA ALA A 499 15.54 13.97 -3.64
C ALA A 499 14.35 13.07 -3.25
N VAL A 500 13.13 13.55 -3.44
CA VAL A 500 11.91 12.78 -3.12
C VAL A 500 11.79 11.54 -4.01
N ALA A 501 12.04 11.68 -5.31
CA ALA A 501 12.01 10.57 -6.25
C ALA A 501 13.06 9.51 -5.89
N ALA A 502 14.32 9.92 -5.63
CA ALA A 502 15.38 9.00 -5.20
C ALA A 502 15.02 8.31 -3.87
N ALA A 503 14.64 9.09 -2.86
CA ALA A 503 14.27 8.57 -1.56
C ALA A 503 13.08 7.61 -1.61
N THR A 504 12.16 7.76 -2.57
CA THR A 504 11.00 6.86 -2.73
C THR A 504 11.35 5.62 -3.57
N MET A 505 12.08 5.78 -4.68
CA MET A 505 12.42 4.69 -5.60
C MET A 505 13.38 3.67 -4.98
N PHE A 506 14.20 4.11 -4.01
CA PHE A 506 15.12 3.26 -3.26
C PHE A 506 14.50 2.61 -2.02
N LEU A 507 13.26 2.94 -1.67
CA LEU A 507 12.57 2.26 -0.57
C LEU A 507 12.42 0.76 -0.87
N PRO A 508 12.63 -0.11 0.12
CA PRO A 508 12.18 -1.49 -0.01
C PRO A 508 10.64 -1.55 0.00
N GLY A 509 10.11 -2.57 -0.66
CA GLY A 509 8.67 -2.73 -0.87
C GLY A 509 8.28 -2.58 -2.33
N ALA A 510 6.98 -2.53 -2.58
CA ALA A 510 6.44 -2.27 -3.90
C ALA A 510 6.59 -0.79 -4.25
N PHE A 511 6.82 -0.51 -5.53
CA PHE A 511 6.94 0.85 -6.05
C PHE A 511 6.00 1.06 -7.23
N LEU A 512 5.27 2.17 -7.23
CA LEU A 512 4.35 2.59 -8.29
C LEU A 512 4.90 3.84 -8.99
N PHE A 513 4.88 3.82 -10.31
CA PHE A 513 5.29 4.93 -11.18
C PHE A 513 4.24 5.19 -12.25
N TYR A 514 3.91 6.46 -12.47
CA TYR A 514 2.85 6.86 -13.40
C TYR A 514 3.40 7.32 -14.76
N ASN A 515 2.78 6.83 -15.84
CA ASN A 515 3.26 7.05 -17.20
C ASN A 515 3.33 8.53 -17.61
N GLY A 516 4.37 8.86 -18.38
CA GLY A 516 4.68 10.22 -18.80
C GLY A 516 5.66 10.92 -17.85
N ALA A 517 5.67 10.59 -16.56
CA ALA A 517 6.60 11.20 -15.62
C ALA A 517 8.07 10.94 -15.99
N GLU A 518 8.37 9.77 -16.60
CA GLU A 518 9.73 9.37 -16.97
C GLU A 518 10.36 10.27 -18.03
N ILE A 519 9.53 10.93 -18.85
CA ILE A 519 10.03 11.90 -19.83
C ILE A 519 9.94 13.34 -19.33
N GLY A 520 9.59 13.56 -18.07
CA GLY A 520 9.24 14.87 -17.55
C GLY A 520 8.01 15.46 -18.25
N PHE A 521 7.03 14.61 -18.63
CA PHE A 521 5.75 15.08 -19.16
C PHE A 521 4.96 15.67 -18.00
N ASP A 522 5.27 16.91 -17.66
CA ASP A 522 4.71 17.60 -16.50
C ASP A 522 3.68 18.66 -16.90
N ALA A 523 3.13 18.52 -18.10
CA ALA A 523 2.13 19.43 -18.65
C ALA A 523 0.81 19.26 -17.90
N ALA A 524 0.56 20.12 -16.91
CA ALA A 524 -0.79 20.31 -16.44
C ALA A 524 -1.60 21.04 -17.51
N VAL A 525 -2.75 20.48 -17.87
CA VAL A 525 -3.72 21.18 -18.73
C VAL A 525 -4.20 22.43 -17.97
N PRO A 526 -4.35 23.61 -18.62
CA PRO A 526 -4.83 24.81 -17.93
C PRO A 526 -6.11 24.53 -17.13
N GLY A 527 -6.10 24.88 -15.84
CA GLY A 527 -7.21 24.61 -14.91
C GLY A 527 -7.15 23.24 -14.22
N GLU A 528 -6.20 22.37 -14.57
CA GLU A 528 -6.06 21.03 -14.00
C GLU A 528 -4.83 20.91 -13.09
N GLU A 529 -4.96 20.17 -11.99
CA GLU A 529 -3.86 19.90 -11.08
C GLU A 529 -3.04 18.66 -11.49
N LYS A 530 -3.73 17.65 -12.02
CA LYS A 530 -3.19 16.35 -12.43
C LYS A 530 -2.44 16.46 -13.75
N THR A 531 -1.37 15.67 -13.89
CA THR A 531 -0.62 15.56 -15.15
C THR A 531 -1.49 15.02 -16.28
N LEU A 532 -2.25 13.97 -15.99
CA LEU A 532 -3.14 13.33 -16.95
C LEU A 532 -4.58 13.33 -16.37
N PRO A 533 -5.31 14.45 -16.49
CA PRO A 533 -6.65 14.60 -15.92
C PRO A 533 -7.69 13.75 -16.64
N PHE A 534 -8.76 13.36 -15.95
CA PHE A 534 -9.89 12.62 -16.52
C PHE A 534 -10.92 13.52 -17.20
N SER A 535 -10.98 14.77 -16.76
CA SER A 535 -11.95 15.80 -17.15
C SER A 535 -11.73 16.33 -18.56
N VAL A 536 -10.49 16.40 -19.03
CA VAL A 536 -10.14 17.01 -20.33
C VAL A 536 -9.25 16.09 -21.17
N PRO A 537 -9.40 16.08 -22.51
CA PRO A 537 -8.55 15.25 -23.36
C PRO A 537 -7.08 15.63 -23.24
N VAL A 538 -6.24 14.63 -22.98
CA VAL A 538 -4.79 14.78 -22.86
C VAL A 538 -4.11 13.62 -23.58
N ARG A 539 -2.96 13.88 -24.22
CA ARG A 539 -2.12 12.86 -24.84
C ARG A 539 -0.67 13.11 -24.49
N ILE A 540 0.04 12.06 -24.08
CA ILE A 540 1.47 12.15 -23.80
C ILE A 540 2.21 12.45 -25.10
N ASP A 541 3.00 13.52 -25.10
CA ASP A 541 3.97 13.76 -26.17
C ASP A 541 5.30 13.10 -25.78
N TRP A 542 5.52 11.90 -26.32
CA TRP A 542 6.73 11.13 -26.08
C TRP A 542 8.01 11.85 -26.51
N ASN A 543 7.90 12.85 -27.40
CA ASN A 543 9.03 13.68 -27.84
C ASN A 543 9.07 15.03 -27.10
N GLY A 544 8.03 15.40 -26.35
CA GLY A 544 7.76 16.77 -25.87
C GLY A 544 7.90 17.02 -24.36
N GLY A 545 8.39 16.06 -23.57
CA GLY A 545 8.71 16.31 -22.14
C GLY A 545 10.00 17.12 -21.94
N ASP A 546 10.47 17.29 -20.69
CA ASP A 546 11.68 18.06 -20.38
C ASP A 546 12.96 17.22 -20.23
N ARG A 547 14.10 17.77 -20.70
CA ARG A 547 15.40 17.08 -20.69
C ARG A 547 15.88 16.73 -19.28
N ALA A 548 15.69 17.63 -18.31
CA ALA A 548 16.16 17.41 -16.94
C ALA A 548 15.37 16.28 -16.25
N GLY A 549 14.06 16.21 -16.49
CA GLY A 549 13.21 15.10 -16.05
C GLY A 549 13.65 13.76 -16.61
N ARG A 550 13.92 13.69 -17.92
CA ARG A 550 14.48 12.49 -18.57
C ARG A 550 15.81 12.05 -17.94
N GLU A 551 16.77 12.96 -17.86
CA GLU A 551 18.09 12.67 -17.29
C GLU A 551 18.04 12.32 -15.79
N LEU A 552 17.05 12.84 -15.06
CA LEU A 552 16.79 12.44 -13.68
C LEU A 552 16.32 10.98 -13.62
N PHE A 553 15.25 10.64 -14.32
CA PHE A 553 14.66 9.31 -14.21
C PHE A 553 15.51 8.21 -14.84
N ASP A 554 16.19 8.47 -15.96
CA ASP A 554 17.15 7.52 -16.55
C ASP A 554 18.24 7.14 -15.53
N ARG A 555 18.78 8.13 -14.80
CA ARG A 555 19.75 7.87 -13.72
C ARG A 555 19.12 7.10 -12.55
N LEU A 556 17.94 7.50 -12.08
CA LEU A 556 17.29 6.85 -10.95
C LEU A 556 16.89 5.40 -11.26
N PHE A 557 16.45 5.09 -12.48
CA PHE A 557 16.20 3.72 -12.92
C PHE A 557 17.48 2.89 -12.91
N ALA A 558 18.57 3.42 -13.46
CA ALA A 558 19.87 2.74 -13.45
C ALA A 558 20.41 2.52 -12.03
N ASP A 559 20.31 3.51 -11.16
CA ASP A 559 20.78 3.41 -9.77
C ASP A 559 19.93 2.44 -8.95
N THR A 560 18.61 2.44 -9.18
CA THR A 560 17.72 1.48 -8.51
C THR A 560 17.98 0.05 -8.97
N ALA A 561 18.27 -0.15 -10.26
CA ALA A 561 18.64 -1.46 -10.79
C ALA A 561 19.92 -2.00 -10.10
N LYS A 562 20.98 -1.18 -10.03
CA LYS A 562 22.23 -1.53 -9.32
C LYS A 562 22.00 -1.80 -7.84
N LEU A 563 21.17 -0.99 -7.19
CA LEU A 563 20.85 -1.14 -5.77
C LEU A 563 20.15 -2.47 -5.49
N ARG A 564 19.19 -2.85 -6.34
CA ARG A 564 18.46 -4.14 -6.23
C ARG A 564 19.36 -5.33 -6.55
N GLU A 565 20.22 -5.23 -7.55
CA GLU A 565 21.22 -6.27 -7.85
C GLU A 565 22.18 -6.48 -6.67
N TYR A 566 22.62 -5.39 -6.03
CA TYR A 566 23.52 -5.45 -4.89
C TYR A 566 22.82 -6.01 -3.63
N LEU A 567 21.63 -5.52 -3.29
CA LEU A 567 20.97 -5.87 -2.03
C LEU A 567 20.04 -7.08 -2.11
N GLY A 568 19.55 -7.48 -3.29
CA GLY A 568 18.47 -8.46 -3.38
C GLY A 568 17.21 -7.99 -2.64
N ASP A 569 16.55 -8.91 -1.95
CA ASP A 569 15.48 -8.58 -1.01
C ASP A 569 16.04 -7.84 0.21
N CYS A 570 15.41 -6.73 0.59
CA CYS A 570 15.90 -5.87 1.66
C CYS A 570 14.78 -5.27 2.52
N TYR A 571 15.17 -4.83 3.70
CA TYR A 571 14.34 -3.99 4.58
C TYR A 571 15.14 -2.72 4.94
N MET A 572 14.45 -1.72 5.50
CA MET A 572 15.10 -0.46 5.86
C MET A 572 15.06 -0.20 7.38
N ARG A 573 15.97 0.65 7.84
CA ARG A 573 15.94 1.28 9.17
C ARG A 573 16.13 2.79 9.02
N PRO A 574 15.35 3.64 9.71
CA PRO A 574 15.61 5.06 9.74
C PRO A 574 17.00 5.33 10.33
N LEU A 575 17.72 6.30 9.79
CA LEU A 575 18.89 6.83 10.49
C LEU A 575 18.39 7.66 11.69
N PRO A 576 18.97 7.48 12.90
CA PRO A 576 18.68 8.36 14.02
C PRO A 576 18.98 9.79 13.61
N GLN A 577 18.01 10.68 13.74
CA GLN A 577 18.21 12.10 13.48
C GLN A 577 18.40 12.81 14.82
N PRO A 578 19.60 13.30 15.13
CA PRO A 578 19.86 13.95 16.40
C PRO A 578 19.12 15.30 16.55
N GLU A 579 18.69 15.94 15.46
CA GLU A 579 17.94 17.21 15.49
C GLU A 579 16.93 17.32 14.32
N LEU A 580 15.93 18.21 14.45
CA LEU A 580 14.86 18.48 13.46
C LEU A 580 15.39 19.26 12.23
N HIS A 581 16.31 18.68 11.47
CA HIS A 581 16.94 19.32 10.31
C HIS A 581 16.23 18.99 9.00
N GLY A 582 16.31 19.86 7.99
CA GLY A 582 15.72 19.70 6.66
C GLY A 582 16.21 18.51 5.79
N TRP A 583 16.91 17.52 6.36
CA TRP A 583 17.36 16.30 5.69
C TRP A 583 16.96 15.07 6.48
N ALA A 584 16.86 13.94 5.79
CA ALA A 584 16.59 12.65 6.40
C ALA A 584 17.37 11.53 5.73
N GLY A 585 17.34 10.35 6.33
CA GLY A 585 17.94 9.18 5.71
C GLY A 585 17.54 7.86 6.35
N TYR A 586 17.88 6.78 5.65
CA TYR A 586 17.63 5.41 6.08
C TYR A 586 18.72 4.48 5.56
N VAL A 587 18.92 3.36 6.26
CA VAL A 587 19.84 2.30 5.88
C VAL A 587 19.05 1.12 5.36
N LEU A 588 19.44 0.63 4.19
CA LEU A 588 18.92 -0.57 3.56
C LEU A 588 19.80 -1.76 3.94
N TYR A 589 19.18 -2.84 4.41
CA TYR A 589 19.84 -4.08 4.79
C TYR A 589 19.36 -5.21 3.90
N SER A 590 20.30 -5.92 3.27
CA SER A 590 20.00 -7.12 2.51
C SER A 590 19.60 -8.27 3.43
N ARG A 591 18.52 -8.96 3.08
CA ARG A 591 18.09 -10.23 3.70
C ARG A 591 18.86 -11.41 3.12
N ASP A 592 19.17 -11.33 1.82
CA ASP A 592 19.88 -12.39 1.09
C ASP A 592 21.38 -12.41 1.40
N PHE A 593 21.95 -11.24 1.73
CA PHE A 593 23.39 -11.03 1.91
C PHE A 593 23.66 -10.18 3.17
N PRO A 594 23.75 -10.78 4.38
CA PRO A 594 23.74 -10.04 5.66
C PRO A 594 24.82 -8.96 5.85
N ARG A 595 25.89 -8.96 5.05
CA ARG A 595 26.95 -7.94 5.08
C ARG A 595 26.69 -6.76 4.12
N ARG A 596 25.76 -6.90 3.18
CA ARG A 596 25.44 -5.88 2.18
C ARG A 596 24.41 -4.91 2.74
N LYS A 597 24.78 -3.64 2.75
CA LYS A 597 23.93 -2.54 3.17
C LYS A 597 24.32 -1.26 2.45
N LYS A 598 23.38 -0.34 2.32
CA LYS A 598 23.58 1.01 1.73
C LYS A 598 22.82 2.03 2.58
N ALA A 599 23.28 3.27 2.64
CA ALA A 599 22.52 4.35 3.27
C ALA A 599 22.03 5.35 2.21
N VAL A 600 20.80 5.81 2.36
CA VAL A 600 20.21 6.89 1.55
C VAL A 600 20.07 8.11 2.43
N LEU A 601 20.63 9.24 2.00
CA LEU A 601 20.41 10.56 2.59
C LEU A 601 19.70 11.45 1.59
N PHE A 602 18.77 12.29 2.01
CA PHE A 602 18.02 13.18 1.13
C PHE A 602 17.62 14.48 1.82
N ASN A 603 17.69 15.60 1.08
CA ASN A 603 17.20 16.90 1.50
C ASN A 603 15.71 17.03 1.14
N TYR A 604 14.86 17.12 2.17
CA TYR A 604 13.42 17.31 1.99
C TYR A 604 12.99 18.78 2.18
N SER A 605 13.90 19.68 2.56
CA SER A 605 13.63 21.10 2.76
C SER A 605 13.65 21.90 1.46
N SER A 606 13.21 23.15 1.53
CA SER A 606 13.18 24.08 0.38
C SER A 606 14.54 24.72 0.08
N GLY A 607 15.51 24.63 1.00
CA GLY A 607 16.84 25.22 0.87
C GLY A 607 17.97 24.20 1.06
N PRO A 608 19.23 24.60 0.84
CA PRO A 608 20.37 23.76 1.16
C PRO A 608 20.43 23.45 2.66
N VAL A 609 20.84 22.24 3.01
CA VAL A 609 20.95 21.78 4.41
C VAL A 609 22.23 20.99 4.61
N LYS A 610 22.89 21.15 5.76
CA LYS A 610 24.04 20.33 6.11
C LYS A 610 23.53 18.97 6.61
N ALA A 611 23.88 17.90 5.91
CA ALA A 611 23.69 16.54 6.40
C ALA A 611 24.99 16.05 7.03
N ASP A 612 24.91 15.61 8.29
CA ASP A 612 26.07 15.24 9.10
C ASP A 612 25.73 14.00 9.93
N LEU A 613 26.52 12.93 9.76
CA LEU A 613 26.40 11.69 10.52
C LEU A 613 27.31 11.67 11.76
N GLY A 614 27.92 12.81 12.11
CA GLY A 614 28.79 12.93 13.26
C GLY A 614 30.21 12.36 13.02
N PRO A 615 31.14 12.62 13.96
CA PRO A 615 32.55 12.27 13.80
C PRO A 615 32.81 10.76 13.73
N ASP A 616 32.05 9.97 14.48
CA ASP A 616 32.18 8.51 14.50
C ASP A 616 31.44 7.82 13.35
N GLY A 617 30.57 8.57 12.66
CA GLY A 617 29.60 8.05 11.70
C GLY A 617 28.40 7.38 12.38
N LEU A 618 27.39 7.04 11.57
CA LEU A 618 26.16 6.38 12.03
C LEU A 618 25.93 5.11 11.23
N ALA A 619 25.60 4.00 11.91
CA ALA A 619 25.31 2.70 11.31
C ALA A 619 26.39 2.15 10.35
N GLY A 620 27.65 2.56 10.52
CA GLY A 620 28.77 2.18 9.63
C GLY A 620 28.87 3.03 8.36
N PHE A 621 28.33 4.25 8.37
CA PHE A 621 28.44 5.23 7.30
C PHE A 621 29.00 6.56 7.82
N ARG A 622 29.78 7.27 7.00
CA ARG A 622 30.30 8.61 7.30
C ARG A 622 29.88 9.57 6.20
N TYR A 623 29.37 10.73 6.59
CA TYR A 623 29.01 11.80 5.69
C TYR A 623 28.91 13.11 6.46
N SER A 624 29.54 14.17 5.94
CA SER A 624 29.35 15.54 6.43
C SER A 624 29.55 16.49 5.26
N ALA A 625 28.44 16.98 4.69
CA ALA A 625 28.46 17.96 3.59
C ALA A 625 27.10 18.62 3.41
N MET A 626 27.09 19.74 2.67
CA MET A 626 25.85 20.35 2.21
C MET A 626 25.13 19.46 1.19
N LEU A 627 23.82 19.31 1.37
CA LEU A 627 22.89 18.82 0.38
C LEU A 627 22.08 20.01 -0.13
N GLU A 628 22.25 20.35 -1.40
CA GLU A 628 21.41 21.33 -2.09
C GLU A 628 19.93 20.91 -2.08
N THR A 629 19.01 21.82 -2.40
CA THR A 629 17.60 21.48 -2.58
C THR A 629 17.46 20.41 -3.67
N GLY A 630 16.75 19.31 -3.37
CA GLY A 630 16.69 18.14 -4.27
C GLY A 630 17.93 17.25 -4.24
N GLY A 631 18.92 17.56 -3.39
CA GLY A 631 20.11 16.75 -3.19
C GLY A 631 19.83 15.46 -2.42
N TYR A 632 20.44 14.37 -2.87
CA TYR A 632 20.45 13.07 -2.19
C TYR A 632 21.83 12.40 -2.32
N ARG A 633 22.08 11.38 -1.50
CA ARG A 633 23.27 10.54 -1.54
C ARG A 633 22.92 9.09 -1.30
N LEU A 634 23.52 8.21 -2.08
CA LEU A 634 23.59 6.78 -1.81
C LEU A 634 25.01 6.47 -1.34
N LEU A 635 25.15 6.03 -0.09
CA LEU A 635 26.43 5.80 0.57
C LEU A 635 26.76 4.32 0.67
N ASP A 636 28.04 4.02 0.49
CA ASP A 636 28.65 2.75 0.83
C ASP A 636 29.08 2.70 2.30
N PRO A 637 29.07 1.51 2.93
CA PRO A 637 29.64 1.35 4.25
C PRO A 637 31.12 1.74 4.21
N TYR A 638 31.60 2.50 5.18
CA TYR A 638 33.04 2.72 5.25
C TYR A 638 33.71 1.41 5.68
N GLU A 639 34.85 1.08 5.07
CA GLU A 639 35.67 -0.04 5.55
C GLU A 639 36.06 0.23 7.00
N GLN A 640 35.67 -0.66 7.92
CA GLN A 640 36.33 -0.70 9.22
C GLN A 640 37.74 -1.19 8.93
N THR A 641 38.67 -0.26 8.70
CA THR A 641 40.10 -0.57 8.73
C THR A 641 40.42 -1.05 10.13
N GLY A 642 40.38 -2.38 10.31
CA GLY A 642 40.96 -3.04 11.45
C GLY A 642 42.43 -2.65 11.50
N GLY A 643 42.84 -2.05 12.61
CA GLY A 643 44.18 -1.55 12.80
C GLY A 643 45.24 -2.61 12.51
N LYS A 644 46.30 -2.15 11.86
CA LYS A 644 47.65 -2.25 12.40
C LYS A 644 48.32 -0.89 12.28
#